data_AF-A0A1B9ETM5-F1
#
_entry.id   AF-A0A1B9ETM5-F1
#
_cell.length_a   1.000
_cell.length_b   1.000
_cell.length_c   1.000
_cell.angle_alpha   90.00
_cell.angle_beta   90.00
_cell.angle_gamma   90.00
#
_symmetry.space_group_name_H-M   'P 1'
#
loop_
_entity.id
_entity.type
_entity.pdbx_description
1 polymer ?
#
loop_
_entity_poly.entity_id
_entity_poly.type
_entity_poly.pdbx_seq_one_letter_code
_entity_poly.pdbx_strand_id
1 'polypeptide(L)'
;MYLGRVRAKGFKSLLDTDVALRPGVTVMVGENNAGKSNFIDVLRLLTDPLDDRRTRWWDAEDVHSWVDTAELTALYGGLSAEEGGTHLQALISPADDTGMPAGRSARYTARFTRPAPGERAQRPAWSAGRLMDDPEPEARRTIRHVYLPPLRNAQQELASSAGNRLRLILAAELGAKEAIKAFEEEQAEHFRGLESHTKIKAARKRINEPLELLTAGAHPQHMGLSFAEPSLASIARALRTRMGDECLAVEDIGRSGLGYANLLYIATVLAELDAARDADLTLFLVEEPEAHLHPQLQILLLEHLRAQAMRSQSASPRKDGAPQGRIQVVITTHSPVLAAATTVRDLVVLKRCRTLAPSSGQDPAATESEEEEASSKENASTFAFTTAAVPVNEIPFAEHEAAKLDRYLDITKSAMLFGSRVILVEGLAEALLIPAFADLVLSSLPEAEQRRAKAVFRGTCIVSVDGVDFTPYLRVLLVEAGGVRIADRVVVITDQDPGKKAAEIDDDSRAAPVGEVPSARAPFESAAGEAQNATDPEASGAEGPAPVRFNRASWLRGNLLQWQVPQESFHIAESKPTLEPELMRPDGNQEFLADIFFDLRPKSQHHWMAVTEATTADERADAFGALFAKGTGIGLPKGDYAYRLAERLVQEQGEFTVPAHLAAAIRWISGVGGTTA
;
A
#
# COMPACT_ATOMS: atom_id res chain seq x y z
N MET A 1 -11.44 -4.50 20.95
CA MET A 1 -11.86 -3.53 19.94
C MET A 1 -10.73 -3.19 18.98
N TYR A 2 -11.04 -3.12 17.68
CA TYR A 2 -10.23 -2.51 16.62
C TYR A 2 -11.16 -2.01 15.50
N LEU A 3 -10.70 -1.08 14.67
CA LEU A 3 -11.42 -0.65 13.47
C LEU A 3 -11.21 -1.70 12.38
N GLY A 4 -12.27 -2.45 12.04
CA GLY A 4 -12.17 -3.59 11.12
C GLY A 4 -12.50 -3.24 9.68
N ARG A 5 -13.39 -2.28 9.43
CA ARG A 5 -13.79 -1.88 8.08
C ARG A 5 -14.29 -0.43 8.05
N VAL A 6 -14.02 0.28 6.97
CA VAL A 6 -14.46 1.66 6.73
C VAL A 6 -15.12 1.73 5.37
N ARG A 7 -16.33 2.29 5.34
CA ARG A 7 -17.06 2.59 4.09
C ARG A 7 -17.19 4.09 3.92
N ALA A 8 -16.83 4.59 2.75
CA ALA A 8 -16.99 5.98 2.38
C ALA A 8 -17.85 6.06 1.13
N LYS A 9 -18.93 6.85 1.19
CA LYS A 9 -19.84 7.12 0.08
C LYS A 9 -19.91 8.62 -0.15
N GLY A 10 -19.73 9.04 -1.40
CA GLY A 10 -19.90 10.43 -1.79
C GLY A 10 -18.86 11.42 -1.22
N PHE A 11 -17.69 10.94 -0.76
CA PHE A 11 -16.67 11.79 -0.14
C PHE A 11 -15.47 12.00 -1.07
N LYS A 12 -15.28 13.21 -1.61
CA LYS A 12 -14.20 13.52 -2.58
C LYS A 12 -14.06 12.39 -3.62
N SER A 13 -12.87 11.86 -3.87
CA SER A 13 -12.67 10.74 -4.80
C SER A 13 -13.28 9.41 -4.33
N LEU A 14 -13.60 9.24 -3.05
CA LEU A 14 -14.21 8.04 -2.46
C LEU A 14 -15.74 8.07 -2.71
N LEU A 15 -16.14 7.80 -3.95
CA LEU A 15 -17.54 7.81 -4.36
C LEU A 15 -18.33 6.65 -3.75
N ASP A 16 -17.78 5.45 -3.81
CA ASP A 16 -18.24 4.25 -3.09
C ASP A 16 -17.01 3.38 -2.86
N THR A 17 -16.48 3.39 -1.66
CA THR A 17 -15.25 2.68 -1.32
C THR A 17 -15.43 1.95 0.00
N ASP A 18 -15.13 0.66 0.00
CA ASP A 18 -15.15 -0.20 1.18
C ASP A 18 -13.73 -0.75 1.41
N VAL A 19 -13.20 -0.53 2.61
CA VAL A 19 -11.83 -0.91 2.97
C VAL A 19 -11.82 -1.69 4.27
N ALA A 20 -11.39 -2.94 4.20
CA ALA A 20 -11.06 -3.72 5.38
C ALA A 20 -9.69 -3.33 5.95
N LEU A 21 -9.62 -3.23 7.27
CA LEU A 21 -8.43 -2.86 8.03
C LEU A 21 -8.03 -3.99 8.99
N ARG A 22 -6.74 -4.03 9.33
CA ARG A 22 -6.15 -5.02 10.24
C ARG A 22 -6.02 -4.45 11.64
N PRO A 23 -6.20 -5.26 12.71
CA PRO A 23 -6.10 -4.77 14.08
C PRO A 23 -4.70 -4.22 14.40
N GLY A 24 -3.65 -4.78 13.77
CA GLY A 24 -2.27 -4.33 13.92
C GLY A 24 -1.94 -3.16 13.02
N VAL A 25 -1.29 -3.46 11.89
CA VAL A 25 -0.87 -2.47 10.90
C VAL A 25 -1.63 -2.71 9.61
N THR A 26 -2.11 -1.65 8.98
CA THR A 26 -2.59 -1.67 7.61
C THR A 26 -1.76 -0.71 6.77
N VAL A 27 -1.18 -1.18 5.68
CA VAL A 27 -0.36 -0.39 4.76
C VAL A 27 -1.14 -0.18 3.46
N MET A 28 -1.52 1.06 3.23
CA MET A 28 -2.22 1.52 2.05
C MET A 28 -1.22 1.99 1.00
N VAL A 29 -1.09 1.23 -0.07
CA VAL A 29 -0.21 1.53 -1.21
C VAL A 29 -1.05 2.02 -2.38
N GLY A 30 -0.47 2.84 -3.25
CA GLY A 30 -1.16 3.29 -4.45
C GLY A 30 -0.47 4.46 -5.10
N GLU A 31 -0.84 4.76 -6.35
CA GLU A 31 -0.31 5.91 -7.08
C GLU A 31 -0.74 7.25 -6.46
N ASN A 32 -0.12 8.34 -6.94
CA ASN A 32 -0.53 9.69 -6.55
C ASN A 32 -1.97 9.95 -7.02
N ASN A 33 -2.75 10.63 -6.19
CA ASN A 33 -4.19 10.88 -6.42
C ASN A 33 -5.07 9.63 -6.47
N ALA A 34 -4.60 8.47 -5.99
CA ALA A 34 -5.45 7.30 -5.79
C ALA A 34 -6.45 7.44 -4.64
N GLY A 35 -6.37 8.51 -3.82
CA GLY A 35 -7.28 8.75 -2.69
C GLY A 35 -6.71 8.38 -1.31
N LYS A 36 -5.40 8.10 -1.20
CA LYS A 36 -4.72 7.78 0.07
C LYS A 36 -4.97 8.83 1.16
N SER A 37 -4.69 10.10 0.88
CA SER A 37 -4.92 11.22 1.81
C SER A 37 -6.41 11.44 2.11
N ASN A 38 -7.28 11.23 1.12
CA ASN A 38 -8.74 11.30 1.33
C ASN A 38 -9.22 10.23 2.32
N PHE A 39 -8.64 9.03 2.27
CA PHE A 39 -8.96 7.98 3.22
C PHE A 39 -8.47 8.30 4.65
N ILE A 40 -7.28 8.87 4.80
CA ILE A 40 -6.79 9.37 6.10
C ILE A 40 -7.72 10.46 6.64
N ASP A 41 -8.18 11.38 5.79
CA ASP A 41 -9.17 12.40 6.15
C ASP A 41 -10.49 11.78 6.63
N VAL A 42 -10.98 10.71 6.00
CA VAL A 42 -12.16 9.96 6.46
C VAL A 42 -11.96 9.47 7.89
N LEU A 43 -10.81 8.87 8.21
CA LEU A 43 -10.49 8.40 9.56
C LEU A 43 -10.44 9.56 10.58
N ARG A 44 -9.88 10.72 10.18
CA ARG A 44 -9.81 11.94 11.02
C ARG A 44 -11.17 12.59 11.24
N LEU A 45 -12.09 12.47 10.30
CA LEU A 45 -13.47 12.96 10.44
C LEU A 45 -14.32 12.04 11.31
N LEU A 46 -14.06 10.73 11.27
CA LEU A 46 -14.74 9.70 12.03
C LEU A 46 -14.30 9.58 13.50
N THR A 47 -13.12 10.09 13.85
CA THR A 47 -12.55 9.96 15.20
C THR A 47 -12.06 11.30 15.76
N ASP A 48 -11.95 11.39 17.08
CA ASP A 48 -11.43 12.60 17.74
C ASP A 48 -9.92 12.51 17.94
N PRO A 49 -9.17 13.62 17.80
CA PRO A 49 -7.74 13.62 18.05
C PRO A 49 -7.44 13.38 19.53
N LEU A 50 -6.31 12.74 19.81
CA LEU A 50 -5.85 12.42 21.16
C LEU A 50 -5.57 13.68 22.02
N ASP A 51 -5.07 14.75 21.40
CA ASP A 51 -4.76 16.02 22.05
C ASP A 51 -5.94 17.00 22.11
N ASP A 52 -7.14 16.55 21.74
CA ASP A 52 -8.38 17.33 21.57
C ASP A 52 -8.28 18.52 20.59
N ARG A 53 -7.17 18.65 19.83
CA ARG A 53 -6.98 19.73 18.85
C ARG A 53 -7.38 19.28 17.47
N ARG A 54 -8.66 19.47 17.15
CA ARG A 54 -9.17 19.12 15.82
C ARG A 54 -8.61 20.05 14.74
N THR A 55 -7.79 19.48 13.87
CA THR A 55 -7.18 20.16 12.70
C THR A 55 -7.96 19.97 11.40
N ARG A 56 -8.97 19.08 11.38
CA ARG A 56 -9.78 18.76 10.21
C ARG A 56 -11.27 18.84 10.53
N TRP A 57 -11.99 19.60 9.73
CA TRP A 57 -13.44 19.83 9.84
C TRP A 57 -14.09 19.60 8.49
N TRP A 58 -15.35 19.17 8.48
CA TRP A 58 -16.15 19.02 7.27
C TRP A 58 -16.23 20.32 6.47
N ASP A 59 -16.08 20.20 5.16
CA ASP A 59 -16.24 21.28 4.19
C ASP A 59 -17.27 20.89 3.11
N ALA A 60 -17.91 21.87 2.47
CA ALA A 60 -18.81 21.64 1.35
C ALA A 60 -18.11 20.93 0.17
N GLU A 61 -16.81 21.18 0.00
CA GLU A 61 -15.95 20.54 -1.01
C GLU A 61 -15.61 19.07 -0.69
N ASP A 62 -15.88 18.61 0.53
CA ASP A 62 -15.71 17.20 0.90
C ASP A 62 -16.75 16.31 0.24
N VAL A 63 -17.93 16.85 -0.08
CA VAL A 63 -18.97 16.11 -0.79
C VAL A 63 -18.62 16.05 -2.27
N HIS A 64 -18.59 14.86 -2.84
CA HIS A 64 -18.30 14.65 -4.26
C HIS A 64 -19.30 15.40 -5.15
N SER A 65 -18.85 15.90 -6.31
CA SER A 65 -19.66 16.78 -7.17
C SER A 65 -20.96 16.13 -7.70
N TRP A 66 -21.01 14.81 -7.80
CA TRP A 66 -22.17 14.06 -8.30
C TRP A 66 -23.24 13.75 -7.24
N VAL A 67 -22.99 14.07 -5.97
CA VAL A 67 -23.94 13.82 -4.89
C VAL A 67 -24.06 15.06 -4.01
N ASP A 68 -25.15 15.12 -3.24
CA ASP A 68 -25.39 16.21 -2.29
C ASP A 68 -25.06 15.82 -0.85
N THR A 69 -24.82 14.54 -0.59
CA THR A 69 -24.53 14.02 0.75
C THR A 69 -23.39 13.02 0.71
N ALA A 70 -22.44 13.19 1.64
CA ALA A 70 -21.38 12.24 1.94
C ALA A 70 -21.75 11.43 3.19
N GLU A 71 -21.47 10.13 3.18
CA GLU A 71 -21.69 9.22 4.30
C GLU A 71 -20.43 8.40 4.57
N LEU A 72 -19.94 8.48 5.80
CA LEU A 72 -18.75 7.76 6.28
C LEU A 72 -19.18 6.80 7.38
N THR A 73 -18.86 5.52 7.23
CA THR A 73 -19.21 4.46 8.19
C THR A 73 -17.94 3.77 8.68
N ALA A 74 -17.79 3.68 10.00
CA ALA A 74 -16.76 2.89 10.68
C ALA A 74 -17.38 1.66 11.35
N LEU A 75 -16.81 0.50 11.06
CA LEU A 75 -17.17 -0.79 11.66
C LEU A 75 -16.03 -1.26 12.56
N TYR A 76 -16.31 -1.35 13.86
CA TYR A 76 -15.38 -1.83 14.88
C TYR A 76 -15.71 -3.25 15.27
N GLY A 77 -14.68 -4.07 15.50
CA GLY A 77 -14.81 -5.47 15.86
C GLY A 77 -14.01 -5.88 17.08
N GLY A 78 -14.29 -7.09 17.57
CA GLY A 78 -13.59 -7.69 18.70
C GLY A 78 -13.79 -6.93 20.01
N LEU A 79 -14.97 -6.34 20.25
CA LEU A 79 -15.28 -5.62 21.49
C LEU A 79 -15.35 -6.60 22.68
N SER A 80 -14.73 -6.21 23.80
CA SER A 80 -14.91 -6.88 25.08
C SER A 80 -16.35 -6.71 25.60
N ALA A 81 -16.71 -7.40 26.69
CA ALA A 81 -18.02 -7.21 27.31
C ALA A 81 -18.19 -5.78 27.87
N GLU A 82 -17.12 -5.22 28.45
CA GLU A 82 -17.09 -3.86 29.00
C GLU A 82 -17.19 -2.81 27.88
N GLU A 83 -16.40 -2.97 26.81
CA GLU A 83 -16.46 -2.10 25.62
C GLU A 83 -17.85 -2.18 24.97
N GLY A 84 -18.46 -3.38 24.93
CA GLY A 84 -19.82 -3.55 24.45
C GLY A 84 -20.87 -2.79 25.28
N GLY A 85 -20.63 -2.63 26.59
CA GLY A 85 -21.44 -1.79 27.46
C GLY A 85 -21.30 -0.31 27.13
N THR A 86 -20.07 0.18 26.95
CA THR A 86 -19.78 1.57 26.54
C THR A 86 -20.39 1.90 25.18
N HIS A 87 -20.31 0.96 24.23
CA HIS A 87 -20.76 1.14 22.85
C HIS A 87 -22.16 0.55 22.59
N LEU A 88 -23.03 0.46 23.60
CA LEU A 88 -24.31 -0.23 23.53
C LEU A 88 -25.20 0.24 22.35
N GLN A 89 -25.29 1.56 22.13
CA GLN A 89 -26.07 2.16 21.03
C GLN A 89 -25.50 1.82 19.65
N ALA A 90 -24.20 1.54 19.58
CA ALA A 90 -23.50 1.25 18.33
C ALA A 90 -23.48 -0.24 18.00
N LEU A 91 -23.85 -1.12 18.93
CA LEU A 91 -23.80 -2.56 18.72
C LEU A 91 -24.67 -2.99 17.54
N ILE A 92 -24.12 -3.91 16.75
CA ILE A 92 -24.79 -4.52 15.60
C ILE A 92 -24.61 -6.04 15.61
N SER A 93 -25.58 -6.75 15.06
CA SER A 93 -25.54 -8.21 14.95
C SER A 93 -24.84 -8.63 13.66
N PRO A 94 -24.22 -9.83 13.61
CA PRO A 94 -23.62 -10.37 12.38
C PRO A 94 -24.60 -10.48 11.19
N ALA A 95 -25.90 -10.56 11.46
CA ALA A 95 -26.95 -10.60 10.43
C ALA A 95 -27.20 -9.23 9.76
N ASP A 96 -26.76 -8.13 10.38
CA ASP A 96 -27.03 -6.77 9.88
C ASP A 96 -26.02 -6.35 8.79
N ASP A 97 -24.86 -7.02 8.70
CA ASP A 97 -23.80 -6.62 7.77
C ASP A 97 -22.86 -7.80 7.40
N THR A 98 -22.86 -8.19 6.13
CA THR A 98 -21.95 -9.22 5.58
C THR A 98 -20.55 -8.63 5.42
N GLY A 99 -19.56 -9.18 6.14
CA GLY A 99 -18.19 -8.64 6.19
C GLY A 99 -17.75 -8.17 7.57
N MET A 100 -18.54 -8.46 8.61
CA MET A 100 -18.26 -8.10 9.98
C MET A 100 -17.04 -8.83 10.56
N PRO A 101 -16.23 -8.14 11.38
CA PRO A 101 -15.20 -8.82 12.15
C PRO A 101 -15.84 -9.74 13.20
N ALA A 102 -15.21 -10.88 13.49
CA ALA A 102 -15.76 -11.87 14.41
C ALA A 102 -15.91 -11.30 15.83
N GLY A 103 -17.02 -11.63 16.50
CA GLY A 103 -17.32 -11.23 17.88
C GLY A 103 -18.33 -10.08 17.97
N ARG A 104 -18.31 -9.35 19.10
CA ARG A 104 -19.15 -8.15 19.29
C ARG A 104 -18.59 -7.02 18.42
N SER A 105 -19.48 -6.36 17.70
CA SER A 105 -19.14 -5.33 16.72
C SER A 105 -20.00 -4.09 16.91
N ALA A 106 -19.43 -2.93 16.58
CA ALA A 106 -20.07 -1.63 16.73
C ALA A 106 -19.97 -0.83 15.42
N ARG A 107 -21.01 -0.07 15.08
CA ARG A 107 -21.09 0.76 13.87
C ARG A 107 -21.36 2.21 14.23
N TYR A 108 -20.53 3.09 13.67
CA TYR A 108 -20.69 4.54 13.73
C TYR A 108 -20.75 5.11 12.32
N THR A 109 -21.70 5.99 12.07
CA THR A 109 -21.91 6.60 10.76
C THR A 109 -22.02 8.11 10.91
N ALA A 110 -21.25 8.85 10.11
CA ALA A 110 -21.30 10.30 10.01
C ALA A 110 -21.80 10.68 8.61
N ARG A 111 -22.87 11.47 8.55
CA ARG A 111 -23.49 11.98 7.32
C ARG A 111 -23.35 13.49 7.25
N PHE A 112 -22.94 14.01 6.10
CA PHE A 112 -22.80 15.44 5.87
C PHE A 112 -23.43 15.82 4.54
N THR A 113 -24.39 16.74 4.59
CA THR A 113 -25.09 17.27 3.41
C THR A 113 -24.48 18.61 3.03
N ARG A 114 -24.19 18.79 1.74
CA ARG A 114 -23.62 20.03 1.20
C ARG A 114 -24.58 21.20 1.50
N PRO A 115 -24.12 22.27 2.17
CA PRO A 115 -24.95 23.44 2.41
C PRO A 115 -25.23 24.17 1.09
N ALA A 116 -26.44 24.70 0.93
CA ALA A 116 -26.78 25.50 -0.24
C ALA A 116 -26.00 26.83 -0.25
N PRO A 117 -25.76 27.46 -1.42
CA PRO A 117 -25.07 28.75 -1.49
C PRO A 117 -25.72 29.81 -0.59
N GLY A 118 -24.97 30.34 0.37
CA GLY A 118 -25.47 31.33 1.33
C GLY A 118 -26.07 30.76 2.63
N GLU A 119 -26.23 29.45 2.74
CA GLU A 119 -26.58 28.80 4.00
C GLU A 119 -25.38 28.64 4.94
N ARG A 120 -25.66 28.57 6.24
CA ARG A 120 -24.64 28.28 7.25
C ARG A 120 -24.22 26.82 7.13
N ALA A 121 -22.90 26.57 7.25
CA ALA A 121 -22.36 25.22 7.31
C ALA A 121 -23.11 24.36 8.35
N GLN A 122 -23.68 23.25 7.89
CA GLN A 122 -24.41 22.33 8.74
C GLN A 122 -23.43 21.46 9.54
N ARG A 123 -23.87 20.96 10.70
CA ARG A 123 -23.09 19.97 11.44
C ARG A 123 -23.32 18.58 10.83
N PRO A 124 -22.32 17.69 10.82
CA PRO A 124 -22.54 16.32 10.40
C PRO A 124 -23.54 15.64 11.35
N ALA A 125 -24.50 14.93 10.79
CA ALA A 125 -25.44 14.09 11.52
C ALA A 125 -24.74 12.75 11.84
N TRP A 126 -24.75 12.37 13.12
CA TRP A 126 -24.20 11.10 13.56
C TRP A 126 -25.32 10.10 13.79
N SER A 127 -25.02 8.83 13.50
CA SER A 127 -25.90 7.71 13.79
C SER A 127 -25.07 6.52 14.25
N ALA A 128 -25.64 5.69 15.12
CA ALA A 128 -24.98 4.49 15.62
C ALA A 128 -25.89 3.27 15.61
N GLY A 129 -25.27 2.11 15.40
CA GLY A 129 -25.94 0.82 15.48
C GLY A 129 -27.11 0.70 14.52
N ARG A 130 -28.18 0.01 14.94
CA ARG A 130 -29.42 -0.18 14.15
C ARG A 130 -30.47 0.91 14.37
N LEU A 131 -30.45 1.54 15.54
CA LEU A 131 -31.42 2.57 15.92
C LEU A 131 -31.21 3.87 15.13
N MET A 132 -30.01 4.07 14.58
CA MET A 132 -29.63 5.24 13.78
C MET A 132 -29.78 6.58 14.52
N ASP A 133 -29.73 6.53 15.86
CA ASP A 133 -29.77 7.69 16.75
C ASP A 133 -28.38 8.32 16.90
N ASP A 134 -28.34 9.61 17.28
CA ASP A 134 -27.09 10.32 17.59
C ASP A 134 -26.40 9.63 18.78
N PRO A 135 -25.21 9.04 18.59
CA PRO A 135 -24.50 8.35 19.65
C PRO A 135 -24.01 9.29 20.74
N GLU A 136 -24.01 8.79 21.96
CA GLU A 136 -23.44 9.49 23.10
C GLU A 136 -21.99 9.94 22.81
N PRO A 137 -21.67 11.25 22.96
CA PRO A 137 -20.34 11.76 22.65
C PRO A 137 -19.22 11.12 23.47
N GLU A 138 -19.50 10.71 24.70
CA GLU A 138 -18.52 10.06 25.58
C GLU A 138 -18.08 8.69 25.03
N ALA A 139 -19.03 7.90 24.50
CA ALA A 139 -18.71 6.63 23.84
C ALA A 139 -17.85 6.82 22.59
N ARG A 140 -17.99 7.93 21.86
CA ARG A 140 -17.11 8.22 20.71
C ARG A 140 -15.72 8.69 21.13
N ARG A 141 -15.62 9.39 22.26
CA ARG A 141 -14.35 9.88 22.82
C ARG A 141 -13.44 8.76 23.34
N THR A 142 -13.92 7.52 23.48
CA THR A 142 -13.05 6.37 23.77
C THR A 142 -12.27 5.88 22.55
N ILE A 143 -12.60 6.38 21.35
CA ILE A 143 -11.90 6.08 20.10
C ILE A 143 -11.18 7.35 19.64
N ARG A 144 -9.86 7.33 19.67
CA ARG A 144 -9.01 8.48 19.36
C ARG A 144 -8.13 8.24 18.15
N HIS A 145 -7.56 9.31 17.60
CA HIS A 145 -6.48 9.21 16.62
C HIS A 145 -5.30 10.12 16.94
N VAL A 146 -4.14 9.72 16.45
CA VAL A 146 -2.96 10.56 16.30
C VAL A 146 -2.58 10.58 14.84
N TYR A 147 -2.44 11.77 14.26
CA TYR A 147 -2.15 11.94 12.85
C TYR A 147 -0.74 12.49 12.66
N LEU A 148 0.07 11.74 11.92
CA LEU A 148 1.41 12.09 11.46
C LEU A 148 1.33 12.52 9.99
N PRO A 149 1.41 13.83 9.68
CA PRO A 149 1.40 14.30 8.30
C PRO A 149 2.69 13.88 7.57
N PRO A 150 2.74 14.04 6.23
CA PRO A 150 3.97 13.83 5.45
C PRO A 150 5.16 14.56 6.08
N LEU A 151 6.22 13.81 6.38
CA LEU A 151 7.39 14.28 7.15
C LEU A 151 8.34 15.18 6.34
N ARG A 152 7.77 16.15 5.61
CA ARG A 152 8.51 17.13 4.81
C ARG A 152 9.23 18.16 5.68
N ASN A 153 8.67 18.47 6.85
CA ASN A 153 9.24 19.47 7.76
C ASN A 153 9.04 19.10 9.23
N ALA A 154 9.61 17.97 9.67
CA ALA A 154 9.53 17.54 11.06
C ALA A 154 10.15 18.55 12.04
N GLN A 155 11.05 19.43 11.59
CA GLN A 155 11.62 20.48 12.43
C GLN A 155 10.55 21.48 12.90
N GLN A 156 9.67 21.91 11.98
CA GLN A 156 8.56 22.80 12.30
C GLN A 156 7.51 22.10 13.18
N GLU A 157 7.25 20.83 12.89
CA GLU A 157 6.32 20.01 13.68
C GLU A 157 6.83 19.78 15.11
N LEU A 158 8.12 19.44 15.29
CA LEU A 158 8.77 19.37 16.59
C LEU A 158 8.71 20.73 17.30
N ALA A 159 9.04 21.83 16.63
CA ALA A 159 9.04 23.15 17.24
C ALA A 159 7.63 23.61 17.72
N SER A 160 6.58 23.30 16.96
CA SER A 160 5.22 23.75 17.24
C SER A 160 4.46 22.85 18.23
N SER A 161 4.71 21.53 18.20
CA SER A 161 3.94 20.54 18.98
C SER A 161 4.70 19.91 20.16
N ALA A 162 6.04 20.05 20.24
CA ALA A 162 6.84 19.43 21.31
C ALA A 162 6.37 19.81 22.71
N GLY A 163 5.88 21.04 22.91
CA GLY A 163 5.46 21.50 24.24
C GLY A 163 4.30 20.70 24.83
N ASN A 164 3.32 20.27 24.02
CA ASN A 164 2.21 19.45 24.53
C ASN A 164 2.61 17.98 24.65
N ARG A 165 3.41 17.49 23.71
CA ARG A 165 3.92 16.12 23.70
C ARG A 165 4.80 15.82 24.90
N LEU A 166 5.79 16.68 25.14
CA LEU A 166 6.66 16.60 26.30
C LEU A 166 5.86 16.72 27.60
N ARG A 167 4.80 17.55 27.63
CA ARG A 167 3.91 17.64 28.80
C ARG A 167 3.25 16.30 29.10
N LEU A 168 2.75 15.58 28.08
CA LEU A 168 2.11 14.28 28.25
C LEU A 168 3.11 13.22 28.72
N ILE A 169 4.30 13.18 28.10
CA ILE A 169 5.38 12.26 28.49
C ILE A 169 5.80 12.53 29.94
N LEU A 170 6.08 13.80 30.29
CA LEU A 170 6.45 14.18 31.66
C LEU A 170 5.33 13.88 32.65
N ALA A 171 4.06 14.11 32.29
CA ALA A 171 2.95 13.77 33.15
C ALA A 171 2.88 12.27 33.43
N ALA A 172 3.14 11.43 32.42
CA ALA A 172 3.18 9.98 32.59
C ALA A 172 4.35 9.52 33.48
N GLU A 173 5.53 10.12 33.34
CA GLU A 173 6.71 9.82 34.17
C GLU A 173 6.54 10.29 35.62
N LEU A 174 5.95 11.48 35.83
CA LEU A 174 5.66 12.01 37.17
C LEU A 174 4.52 11.24 37.86
N GLY A 175 3.60 10.65 37.07
CA GLY A 175 2.52 9.81 37.57
C GLY A 175 1.33 10.62 38.10
N ALA A 176 1.12 10.58 39.42
CA ALA A 176 -0.10 11.10 40.04
C ALA A 176 -0.19 12.63 40.00
N LYS A 177 -1.42 13.18 40.07
CA LYS A 177 -1.66 14.64 40.03
C LYS A 177 -0.96 15.37 41.16
N GLU A 178 -0.82 14.72 42.31
CA GLU A 178 -0.13 15.23 43.49
C GLU A 178 1.37 15.38 43.24
N ALA A 179 1.99 14.42 42.54
CA ALA A 179 3.41 14.47 42.17
C ALA A 179 3.69 15.57 41.13
N ILE A 180 2.77 15.73 40.17
CA ILE A 180 2.84 16.84 39.21
C ILE A 180 2.80 18.18 39.93
N LYS A 181 1.87 18.34 40.89
CA LYS A 181 1.75 19.59 41.66
C LYS A 181 2.98 19.84 42.53
N ALA A 182 3.53 18.82 43.17
CA ALA A 182 4.77 18.93 43.95
C ALA A 182 5.95 19.38 43.08
N PHE A 183 6.06 18.84 41.86
CA PHE A 183 7.07 19.26 40.88
C PHE A 183 6.87 20.73 40.44
N GLU A 184 5.64 21.16 40.17
CA GLU A 184 5.33 22.56 39.85
C GLU A 184 5.70 23.51 41.00
N GLU A 185 5.40 23.13 42.25
CA GLU A 185 5.74 23.88 43.45
C GLU A 185 7.27 23.99 43.63
N GLU A 186 8.02 22.90 43.44
CA GLU A 186 9.48 22.88 43.47
C GLU A 186 10.08 23.84 42.43
N GLN A 187 9.60 23.80 41.18
CA GLN A 187 10.10 24.70 40.14
C GLN A 187 9.73 26.16 40.42
N ALA A 188 8.58 26.42 41.05
CA ALA A 188 8.17 27.78 41.43
C ALA A 188 9.15 28.41 42.42
N GLU A 189 9.71 27.63 43.34
CA GLU A 189 10.74 28.10 44.27
C GLU A 189 12.02 28.52 43.55
N HIS A 190 12.47 27.74 42.56
CA HIS A 190 13.64 28.09 41.74
C HIS A 190 13.43 29.40 40.96
N PHE A 191 12.25 29.62 40.36
CA PHE A 191 11.96 30.88 39.67
C PHE A 191 11.89 32.09 40.62
N ARG A 192 11.29 31.95 41.81
CA ARG A 192 11.33 32.99 42.86
C ARG A 192 12.76 33.31 43.29
N GLY A 193 13.62 32.29 43.38
CA GLY A 193 15.06 32.46 43.62
C GLY A 193 15.71 33.38 42.58
N LEU A 194 15.36 33.22 41.30
CA LEU A 194 15.84 34.08 40.21
C LEU A 194 15.35 35.53 40.32
N GLU A 195 14.10 35.79 40.71
CA GLU A 195 13.58 37.16 40.90
C GLU A 195 14.39 37.97 41.91
N SER A 196 14.98 37.27 42.89
CA SER A 196 15.82 37.88 43.90
C SER A 196 17.20 38.33 43.38
N HIS A 197 17.58 37.94 42.16
CA HIS A 197 18.88 38.19 41.57
C HIS A 197 19.16 39.69 41.39
N THR A 198 20.40 40.09 41.73
CA THR A 198 20.81 41.50 41.80
C THR A 198 20.59 42.27 40.49
N LYS A 199 20.84 41.63 39.35
CA LYS A 199 20.64 42.25 38.02
C LYS A 199 19.16 42.45 37.67
N ILE A 200 18.26 41.57 38.10
CA ILE A 200 16.81 41.72 37.85
C ILE A 200 16.25 42.86 38.72
N LYS A 201 16.66 42.94 39.99
CA LYS A 201 16.35 44.08 40.86
C LYS A 201 16.85 45.41 40.29
N ALA A 202 18.07 45.44 39.75
CA ALA A 202 18.62 46.63 39.11
C ALA A 202 17.85 47.04 37.85
N ALA A 203 17.42 46.07 37.01
CA ALA A 203 16.57 46.34 35.85
C ALA A 203 15.21 46.91 36.26
N ARG A 204 14.56 46.32 37.27
CA ARG A 204 13.30 46.80 37.83
C ARG A 204 13.42 48.25 38.32
N LYS A 205 14.52 48.57 39.02
CA LYS A 205 14.80 49.93 39.49
C LYS A 205 14.96 50.91 38.32
N ARG A 206 15.75 50.56 37.31
CA ARG A 206 15.99 51.41 36.13
C ARG A 206 14.75 51.74 35.31
N ILE A 207 13.72 50.89 35.34
CA ILE A 207 12.48 51.15 34.60
C ILE A 207 11.46 51.90 35.47
N ASN A 208 11.42 51.61 36.77
CA ASN A 208 10.51 52.31 37.69
C ASN A 208 10.94 53.74 37.96
N GLU A 209 12.24 54.05 38.03
CA GLU A 209 12.71 55.44 38.24
C GLU A 209 12.16 56.42 37.18
N PRO A 210 12.25 56.15 35.85
CA PRO A 210 11.57 56.97 34.84
C PRO A 210 10.04 56.90 34.90
N LEU A 211 9.46 55.72 35.14
CA LEU A 211 8.00 55.54 35.17
C LEU A 211 7.34 56.35 36.30
N GLU A 212 7.95 56.37 37.48
CA GLU A 212 7.53 57.17 38.61
C GLU A 212 7.61 58.66 38.27
N LEU A 213 8.69 59.11 37.63
CA LEU A 213 8.86 60.50 37.17
C LEU A 213 7.80 60.91 36.14
N LEU A 214 7.49 60.03 35.19
CA LEU A 214 6.49 60.27 34.14
C LEU A 214 5.05 60.24 34.67
N THR A 215 4.79 59.47 35.74
CA THR A 215 3.45 59.33 36.33
C THR A 215 3.23 60.20 37.56
N ALA A 216 4.25 60.94 38.01
CA ALA A 216 4.22 61.80 39.19
C ALA A 216 3.14 62.90 39.14
N GLY A 217 2.81 63.41 37.94
CA GLY A 217 1.76 64.41 37.74
C GLY A 217 0.35 63.83 37.48
N ALA A 218 0.23 62.51 37.44
CA ALA A 218 -1.01 61.79 37.18
C ALA A 218 -1.24 60.74 38.30
N HIS A 219 -1.71 59.54 37.94
CA HIS A 219 -1.81 58.42 38.89
C HIS A 219 -0.47 57.68 38.94
N PRO A 220 0.23 57.61 40.09
CA PRO A 220 1.50 56.91 40.21
C PRO A 220 1.36 55.45 39.80
N GLN A 221 2.23 55.00 38.89
CA GLN A 221 2.27 53.60 38.44
C GLN A 221 3.60 52.98 38.84
N HIS A 222 3.56 51.70 39.19
CA HIS A 222 4.73 50.88 39.46
C HIS A 222 4.68 49.61 38.61
N MET A 223 5.82 49.24 38.04
CA MET A 223 5.97 48.01 37.28
C MET A 223 6.68 46.93 38.10
N GLY A 224 6.01 45.78 38.19
CA GLY A 224 6.59 44.54 38.69
C GLY A 224 7.22 43.71 37.58
N LEU A 225 8.32 43.03 37.90
CA LEU A 225 8.86 41.93 37.09
C LEU A 225 8.73 40.68 37.95
N SER A 226 7.88 39.74 37.52
CA SER A 226 7.74 38.42 38.11
C SER A 226 7.73 37.36 37.02
N PHE A 227 8.19 36.15 37.33
CA PHE A 227 8.00 35.01 36.45
C PHE A 227 6.55 34.52 36.58
N ALA A 228 5.99 34.00 35.50
CA ALA A 228 4.71 33.30 35.57
C ALA A 228 4.89 32.04 36.42
N GLU A 229 3.86 31.65 37.18
CA GLU A 229 3.89 30.40 37.93
C GLU A 229 4.14 29.23 36.97
N PRO A 230 5.18 28.41 37.22
CA PRO A 230 5.53 27.32 36.33
C PRO A 230 4.50 26.21 36.45
N SER A 231 3.67 26.08 35.42
CA SER A 231 2.89 24.87 35.19
C SER A 231 3.74 23.84 34.41
N LEU A 232 3.38 22.56 34.52
CA LEU A 232 3.95 21.48 33.71
C LEU A 232 3.85 21.81 32.21
N ALA A 233 2.74 22.44 31.80
CA ALA A 233 2.55 22.90 30.43
C ALA A 233 3.53 24.02 30.02
N SER A 234 3.86 24.95 30.91
CA SER A 234 4.86 26.00 30.61
C SER A 234 6.29 25.46 30.64
N ILE A 235 6.60 24.54 31.56
CA ILE A 235 7.91 23.87 31.64
C ILE A 235 8.14 23.08 30.36
N ALA A 236 7.17 22.25 29.95
CA ALA A 236 7.27 21.48 28.73
C ALA A 236 7.40 22.36 27.46
N ARG A 237 6.72 23.52 27.41
CA ARG A 237 6.88 24.51 26.31
C ARG A 237 8.25 25.21 26.30
N ALA A 238 8.90 25.32 27.47
CA ALA A 238 10.23 25.92 27.60
C ALA A 238 11.34 24.94 27.22
N LEU A 239 11.12 23.63 27.39
CA LEU A 239 12.06 22.60 26.93
C LEU A 239 12.20 22.64 25.40
N ARG A 240 13.45 22.58 24.95
CA ARG A 240 13.80 22.50 23.53
C ARG A 240 14.43 21.14 23.28
N THR A 241 13.88 20.42 22.32
CA THR A 241 14.45 19.16 21.82
C THR A 241 15.75 19.48 21.08
N ARG A 242 16.81 18.73 21.39
CA ARG A 242 18.14 18.81 20.77
C ARG A 242 18.60 17.42 20.40
N MET A 243 19.44 17.30 19.37
CA MET A 243 19.89 16.01 18.85
C MET A 243 21.36 16.09 18.43
N GLY A 244 22.09 15.00 18.62
CA GLY A 244 23.47 14.82 18.16
C GLY A 244 23.73 13.34 17.94
N ASP A 245 24.75 13.02 17.14
CA ASP A 245 25.16 11.63 16.97
C ASP A 245 25.75 11.08 18.27
N GLU A 246 25.78 9.75 18.38
CA GLU A 246 26.36 9.07 19.54
C GLU A 246 27.81 9.56 19.78
N CYS A 247 28.13 9.85 21.04
CA CYS A 247 29.40 10.46 21.47
C CYS A 247 29.63 11.94 21.08
N LEU A 248 28.67 12.63 20.46
CA LEU A 248 28.73 14.08 20.21
C LEU A 248 27.78 14.86 21.15
N ALA A 249 28.06 16.15 21.32
CA ALA A 249 27.17 17.03 22.08
C ALA A 249 25.85 17.23 21.31
N VAL A 250 24.72 17.28 22.04
CA VAL A 250 23.42 17.55 21.43
C VAL A 250 23.38 18.99 20.89
N GLU A 251 23.09 19.11 19.60
CA GLU A 251 22.99 20.40 18.91
C GLU A 251 21.52 20.78 18.63
N ASP A 252 21.32 21.99 18.13
CA ASP A 252 20.01 22.42 17.66
C ASP A 252 19.57 21.56 16.47
N ILE A 253 18.29 21.16 16.44
CA ILE A 253 17.74 20.27 15.41
C ILE A 253 17.88 20.88 14.02
N GLY A 254 17.94 22.21 13.91
CA GLY A 254 18.22 22.93 12.67
C GLY A 254 19.55 22.57 12.01
N ARG A 255 20.52 22.02 12.76
CA ARG A 255 21.81 21.53 12.24
C ARG A 255 21.82 20.02 11.96
N SER A 256 20.79 19.29 12.38
CA SER A 256 20.61 17.86 12.10
C SER A 256 19.97 17.65 10.72
N GLY A 257 20.31 16.53 10.06
CA GLY A 257 19.68 16.16 8.79
C GLY A 257 18.17 15.91 8.95
N LEU A 258 17.38 16.29 7.94
CA LEU A 258 15.91 16.17 7.93
C LEU A 258 15.43 14.75 8.29
N GLY A 259 16.15 13.71 7.86
CA GLY A 259 15.80 12.32 8.17
C GLY A 259 15.90 11.96 9.66
N TYR A 260 16.89 12.48 10.39
CA TYR A 260 17.00 12.24 11.83
C TYR A 260 16.00 13.07 12.64
N ALA A 261 15.70 14.29 12.19
CA ALA A 261 14.60 15.08 12.74
C ALA A 261 13.26 14.34 12.59
N ASN A 262 13.03 13.67 11.46
CA ASN A 262 11.86 12.83 11.23
C ASN A 262 11.80 11.64 12.21
N LEU A 263 12.91 10.94 12.43
CA LEU A 263 12.97 9.85 13.42
C LEU A 263 12.71 10.34 14.84
N LEU A 264 13.31 11.46 15.24
CA LEU A 264 13.07 12.06 16.56
C LEU A 264 11.60 12.44 16.72
N TYR A 265 11.00 13.04 15.70
CA TYR A 265 9.59 13.37 15.69
C TYR A 265 8.72 12.13 15.88
N ILE A 266 8.95 11.08 15.10
CA ILE A 266 8.24 9.81 15.26
C ILE A 266 8.44 9.25 16.68
N ALA A 267 9.68 9.19 17.20
CA ALA A 267 9.97 8.68 18.53
C ALA A 267 9.17 9.43 19.62
N THR A 268 9.05 10.75 19.51
CA THR A 268 8.23 11.53 20.45
C THR A 268 6.73 11.22 20.33
N VAL A 269 6.22 10.95 19.13
CA VAL A 269 4.82 10.53 18.93
C VAL A 269 4.58 9.15 19.52
N LEU A 270 5.53 8.23 19.36
CA LEU A 270 5.40 6.88 19.90
C LEU A 270 5.43 6.88 21.43
N ALA A 271 6.25 7.74 22.04
CA ALA A 271 6.27 7.96 23.48
C ALA A 271 4.96 8.58 23.99
N GLU A 272 4.37 9.53 23.25
CA GLU A 272 3.05 10.08 23.54
C GLU A 272 1.96 9.00 23.50
N LEU A 273 1.97 8.15 22.48
CA LEU A 273 1.02 7.04 22.34
C LEU A 273 1.12 6.04 23.50
N ASP A 274 2.33 5.76 23.99
CA ASP A 274 2.51 4.86 25.13
C ASP A 274 2.07 5.47 26.46
N ALA A 275 2.25 6.79 26.61
CA ALA A 275 1.83 7.56 27.77
C ALA A 275 0.29 7.68 27.86
N ALA A 276 -0.36 7.98 26.74
CA ALA A 276 -1.76 8.38 26.63
C ALA A 276 -2.71 7.19 26.33
N ARG A 277 -2.72 6.20 27.23
CA ARG A 277 -3.62 5.02 27.17
C ARG A 277 -5.01 5.28 27.76
N ASP A 278 -5.52 6.50 27.60
CA ASP A 278 -6.81 6.93 28.19
C ASP A 278 -8.01 6.66 27.25
N ALA A 279 -7.77 5.99 26.13
CA ALA A 279 -8.76 5.59 25.14
C ALA A 279 -8.77 4.05 24.96
N ASP A 280 -9.90 3.47 24.58
CA ASP A 280 -10.01 2.04 24.30
C ASP A 280 -9.23 1.66 23.04
N LEU A 281 -9.30 2.54 22.05
CA LEU A 281 -8.61 2.41 20.77
C LEU A 281 -8.04 3.76 20.33
N THR A 282 -6.74 3.76 20.00
CA THR A 282 -6.06 4.88 19.37
C THR A 282 -5.57 4.48 17.97
N LEU A 283 -6.09 5.16 16.95
CA LEU A 283 -5.66 5.01 15.56
C LEU A 283 -4.42 5.88 15.33
N PHE A 284 -3.28 5.26 15.02
CA PHE A 284 -2.09 5.97 14.60
C PHE A 284 -2.03 6.06 13.07
N LEU A 285 -2.33 7.24 12.55
CA LEU A 285 -2.45 7.54 11.13
C LEU A 285 -1.14 8.13 10.63
N VAL A 286 -0.45 7.46 9.73
CA VAL A 286 0.88 7.85 9.25
C VAL A 286 0.86 8.05 7.75
N GLU A 287 1.03 9.30 7.31
CA GLU A 287 1.02 9.66 5.88
C GLU A 287 2.44 9.88 5.35
N GLU A 288 2.79 9.18 4.25
CA GLU A 288 4.08 9.28 3.54
C GLU A 288 5.30 9.28 4.48
N PRO A 289 5.47 8.26 5.36
CA PRO A 289 6.61 8.20 6.28
C PRO A 289 7.96 8.15 5.54
N GLU A 290 7.98 7.71 4.28
CA GLU A 290 9.17 7.69 3.42
C GLU A 290 9.76 9.08 3.11
N ALA A 291 9.01 10.17 3.31
CA ALA A 291 9.49 11.51 3.01
C ALA A 291 10.78 11.83 3.79
N HIS A 292 11.89 12.03 3.08
CA HIS A 292 13.23 12.29 3.64
C HIS A 292 13.78 11.21 4.60
N LEU A 293 13.23 9.99 4.58
CA LEU A 293 13.78 8.83 5.30
C LEU A 293 14.59 7.93 4.37
N HIS A 294 15.78 7.54 4.82
CA HIS A 294 16.59 6.53 4.16
C HIS A 294 15.84 5.18 4.10
N PRO A 295 15.92 4.39 3.01
CA PRO A 295 15.17 3.13 2.86
C PRO A 295 15.25 2.18 4.06
N GLN A 296 16.44 1.97 4.63
CA GLN A 296 16.63 1.12 5.82
C GLN A 296 15.85 1.62 7.04
N LEU A 297 15.74 2.93 7.22
CA LEU A 297 14.97 3.53 8.31
C LEU A 297 13.46 3.35 8.10
N GLN A 298 12.99 3.29 6.86
CA GLN A 298 11.58 3.01 6.55
C GLN A 298 11.18 1.61 7.04
N ILE A 299 12.04 0.62 6.82
CA ILE A 299 11.83 -0.76 7.27
C ILE A 299 11.81 -0.82 8.80
N LEU A 300 12.83 -0.26 9.47
CA LEU A 300 12.93 -0.24 10.93
C LEU A 300 11.73 0.46 11.58
N LEU A 301 11.27 1.55 10.97
CA LEU A 301 10.07 2.24 11.40
C LEU A 301 8.85 1.32 11.34
N LEU A 302 8.58 0.70 10.19
CA LEU A 302 7.43 -0.18 10.01
C LEU A 302 7.45 -1.33 11.03
N GLU A 303 8.60 -1.97 11.23
CA GLU A 303 8.77 -3.04 12.21
C GLU A 303 8.47 -2.56 13.65
N HIS A 304 8.96 -1.37 14.01
CA HIS A 304 8.70 -0.79 15.31
C HIS A 304 7.21 -0.49 15.53
N LEU A 305 6.55 0.13 14.54
CA LEU A 305 5.11 0.41 14.58
C LEU A 305 4.30 -0.88 14.73
N ARG A 306 4.67 -1.92 13.98
CA ARG A 306 4.04 -3.24 14.08
C ARG A 306 4.23 -3.85 15.46
N ALA A 307 5.44 -3.84 16.00
CA ALA A 307 5.73 -4.37 17.33
C ALA A 307 4.95 -3.62 18.41
N GLN A 308 4.84 -2.29 18.32
CA GLN A 308 4.06 -1.49 19.26
C GLN A 308 2.56 -1.78 19.18
N ALA A 309 1.99 -1.84 17.97
CA ALA A 309 0.58 -2.20 17.76
C ALA A 309 0.26 -3.57 18.37
N MET A 310 1.08 -4.59 18.08
CA MET A 310 0.89 -5.94 18.62
C MET A 310 1.04 -5.99 20.15
N ARG A 311 2.04 -5.33 20.72
CA ARG A 311 2.21 -5.23 22.18
C ARG A 311 0.98 -4.60 22.85
N SER A 312 0.45 -3.51 22.26
CA SER A 312 -0.74 -2.83 22.80
C SER A 312 -1.99 -3.70 22.80
N GLN A 313 -2.14 -4.60 21.81
CA GLN A 313 -3.28 -5.52 21.76
C GLN A 313 -3.21 -6.62 22.83
N SER A 314 -2.00 -7.04 23.19
CA SER A 314 -1.76 -8.05 24.23
C SER A 314 -1.67 -7.49 25.66
N ALA A 315 -1.61 -6.17 25.82
CA ALA A 315 -1.44 -5.54 27.12
C ALA A 315 -2.73 -5.59 27.95
N SER A 316 -2.59 -5.86 29.26
CA SER A 316 -3.71 -5.74 30.18
C SER A 316 -4.00 -4.27 30.52
N PRO A 317 -5.26 -3.92 30.81
CA PRO A 317 -5.63 -2.60 31.31
C PRO A 317 -4.84 -2.22 32.56
N ARG A 318 -4.62 -0.91 32.77
CA ARG A 318 -3.93 -0.40 33.97
C ARG A 318 -4.70 -0.73 35.26
N LYS A 319 -6.04 -0.78 35.18
CA LYS A 319 -6.98 -1.11 36.27
C LYS A 319 -8.25 -1.73 35.68
N ASP A 320 -9.00 -2.48 36.47
CA ASP A 320 -10.31 -3.00 36.05
C ASP A 320 -11.26 -1.84 35.70
N GLY A 321 -11.92 -1.94 34.54
CA GLY A 321 -12.77 -0.89 33.98
C GLY A 321 -12.04 0.34 33.42
N ALA A 322 -10.70 0.34 33.38
CA ALA A 322 -9.94 1.37 32.68
C ALA A 322 -9.90 1.11 31.16
N PRO A 323 -9.67 2.15 30.34
CA PRO A 323 -9.52 1.99 28.91
C PRO A 323 -8.43 0.98 28.54
N GLN A 324 -8.67 0.22 27.46
CA GLN A 324 -7.77 -0.85 27.03
C GLN A 324 -6.44 -0.35 26.45
N GLY A 325 -6.38 0.90 25.94
CA GLY A 325 -5.16 1.50 25.43
C GLY A 325 -4.61 0.82 24.18
N ARG A 326 -5.47 0.25 23.32
CA ARG A 326 -5.02 -0.45 22.11
C ARG A 326 -4.60 0.54 21.03
N ILE A 327 -3.55 0.19 20.29
CA ILE A 327 -3.02 0.98 19.18
C ILE A 327 -3.21 0.19 17.89
N GLN A 328 -3.79 0.85 16.90
CA GLN A 328 -3.93 0.34 15.53
C GLN A 328 -3.29 1.33 14.57
N VAL A 329 -2.46 0.85 13.65
CA VAL A 329 -1.67 1.72 12.77
C VAL A 329 -2.20 1.63 11.35
N VAL A 330 -2.42 2.79 10.73
CA VAL A 330 -2.77 2.92 9.30
C VAL A 330 -1.72 3.78 8.63
N ILE A 331 -0.99 3.21 7.68
CA ILE A 331 0.09 3.87 6.96
C ILE A 331 -0.34 4.05 5.51
N THR A 332 -0.17 5.24 4.94
CA THR A 332 -0.27 5.43 3.49
C THR A 332 1.11 5.68 2.90
N THR A 333 1.45 4.99 1.81
CA THR A 333 2.78 5.10 1.20
C THR A 333 2.72 5.00 -0.33
N HIS A 334 3.69 5.62 -0.98
CA HIS A 334 4.04 5.40 -2.39
C HIS A 334 5.39 4.70 -2.54
N SER A 335 6.01 4.26 -1.43
CA SER A 335 7.31 3.62 -1.41
C SER A 335 7.20 2.12 -1.69
N PRO A 336 7.87 1.59 -2.74
CA PRO A 336 7.97 0.15 -2.95
C PRO A 336 8.77 -0.54 -1.84
N VAL A 337 9.61 0.19 -1.09
CA VAL A 337 10.37 -0.34 0.04
C VAL A 337 9.43 -0.72 1.18
N LEU A 338 8.46 0.14 1.51
CA LEU A 338 7.48 -0.14 2.55
C LEU A 338 6.48 -1.21 2.11
N ALA A 339 6.10 -1.22 0.84
CA ALA A 339 5.27 -2.28 0.26
C ALA A 339 5.94 -3.67 0.34
N ALA A 340 7.25 -3.74 0.10
CA ALA A 340 8.02 -4.98 0.21
C ALA A 340 8.27 -5.42 1.67
N ALA A 341 8.34 -4.45 2.61
CA ALA A 341 8.61 -4.73 4.02
C ALA A 341 7.36 -5.17 4.81
N THR A 342 6.17 -5.06 4.24
CA THR A 342 4.91 -5.47 4.86
C THR A 342 4.45 -6.83 4.35
N THR A 343 3.53 -7.47 5.09
CA THR A 343 2.89 -8.69 4.61
C THR A 343 1.76 -8.36 3.63
N VAL A 344 1.50 -9.28 2.71
CA VAL A 344 0.42 -9.28 1.72
C VAL A 344 -0.94 -9.12 2.40
N ARG A 345 -1.10 -9.68 3.60
CA ARG A 345 -2.34 -9.56 4.38
C ARG A 345 -2.56 -8.20 5.02
N ASP A 346 -1.50 -7.42 5.17
CA ASP A 346 -1.56 -6.07 5.72
C ASP A 346 -1.65 -4.99 4.62
N LEU A 347 -1.58 -5.39 3.35
CA LEU A 347 -1.64 -4.49 2.19
C LEU A 347 -3.08 -4.18 1.74
N VAL A 348 -3.31 -2.90 1.46
CA VAL A 348 -4.49 -2.41 0.73
C VAL A 348 -3.99 -1.58 -0.43
N VAL A 349 -4.37 -1.94 -1.66
CA VAL A 349 -4.02 -1.15 -2.85
C VAL A 349 -5.15 -0.18 -3.16
N LEU A 350 -4.86 1.12 -3.08
CA LEU A 350 -5.76 2.17 -3.56
C LEU A 350 -5.40 2.51 -5.00
N LYS A 351 -6.42 2.49 -5.86
CA LYS A 351 -6.30 2.73 -7.29
C LYS A 351 -7.21 3.87 -7.72
N ARG A 352 -6.71 4.66 -8.66
CA ARG A 352 -7.50 5.68 -9.34
C ARG A 352 -8.24 5.04 -10.51
N CYS A 353 -9.55 5.15 -10.52
CA CYS A 353 -10.41 4.62 -11.56
C CYS A 353 -11.09 5.76 -12.31
N ARG A 354 -11.22 5.63 -13.63
CA ARG A 354 -12.04 6.53 -14.43
C ARG A 354 -13.47 6.01 -14.40
N THR A 355 -14.34 6.71 -13.70
CA THR A 355 -15.75 6.34 -13.55
C THR A 355 -16.59 7.26 -14.41
N LEU A 356 -17.53 6.70 -15.17
CA LEU A 356 -18.49 7.49 -15.94
C LEU A 356 -19.56 8.02 -15.01
N ALA A 357 -20.07 9.23 -15.29
CA ALA A 357 -21.19 9.75 -14.52
C ALA A 357 -22.36 8.75 -14.59
N PRO A 358 -23.04 8.47 -13.47
CA PRO A 358 -24.23 7.64 -13.51
C PRO A 358 -25.21 8.29 -14.49
N SER A 359 -25.61 7.57 -15.54
CA SER A 359 -26.70 8.01 -16.42
C SER A 359 -27.91 8.21 -15.52
N SER A 360 -28.43 9.43 -15.42
CA SER A 360 -29.68 9.70 -14.72
C SER A 360 -30.71 8.67 -15.18
N GLY A 361 -31.10 7.78 -14.27
CA GLY A 361 -32.07 6.75 -14.57
C GLY A 361 -33.32 7.38 -15.17
N GLN A 362 -33.79 6.78 -16.26
CA GLN A 362 -35.14 6.98 -16.75
C GLN A 362 -36.12 6.59 -15.64
N ASP A 363 -36.63 7.57 -14.90
CA ASP A 363 -37.98 7.49 -14.35
C ASP A 363 -38.93 7.95 -15.46
N PRO A 364 -39.77 7.08 -16.06
CA PRO A 364 -40.73 7.47 -17.08
C PRO A 364 -42.00 8.12 -16.48
N ALA A 365 -41.85 8.93 -15.43
CA ALA A 365 -42.97 9.53 -14.71
C ALA A 365 -42.57 10.76 -13.87
N ALA A 366 -41.96 11.76 -14.48
CA ALA A 366 -41.96 13.11 -13.91
C ALA A 366 -42.15 14.12 -15.05
N THR A 367 -43.32 14.74 -15.01
CA THR A 367 -43.91 15.63 -15.99
C THR A 367 -43.01 16.85 -16.25
N GLU A 368 -42.99 17.25 -17.52
CA GLU A 368 -42.47 18.49 -18.07
C GLU A 368 -42.92 19.72 -17.27
N SER A 369 -42.11 20.20 -16.32
CA SER A 369 -42.27 21.56 -15.76
C SER A 369 -41.10 22.03 -14.89
N GLU A 370 -39.84 21.77 -15.27
CA GLU A 370 -38.67 22.41 -14.64
C GLU A 370 -37.55 22.68 -15.67
N GLU A 371 -37.88 23.36 -16.78
CA GLU A 371 -36.88 23.76 -17.79
C GLU A 371 -36.26 25.16 -17.56
N GLU A 372 -36.64 25.89 -16.51
CA GLU A 372 -36.18 27.29 -16.33
C GLU A 372 -35.16 27.54 -15.18
N GLU A 373 -34.74 26.53 -14.39
CA GLU A 373 -33.66 26.70 -13.39
C GLU A 373 -32.32 26.03 -13.79
N ALA A 374 -32.22 25.49 -15.01
CA ALA A 374 -31.05 24.75 -15.47
C ALA A 374 -29.90 25.60 -16.06
N SER A 375 -29.92 26.93 -15.89
CA SER A 375 -28.92 27.82 -16.52
C SER A 375 -27.65 28.08 -15.70
N SER A 376 -27.33 27.24 -14.71
CA SER A 376 -26.10 27.40 -13.88
C SER A 376 -25.22 26.15 -13.72
N LYS A 377 -25.57 25.01 -14.33
CA LYS A 377 -24.72 23.79 -14.33
C LYS A 377 -23.96 23.63 -15.65
N GLU A 378 -23.25 24.67 -16.09
CA GLU A 378 -22.31 24.56 -17.21
C GLU A 378 -21.01 23.88 -16.74
N ASN A 379 -20.66 22.75 -17.38
CA ASN A 379 -19.46 21.90 -17.18
C ASN A 379 -19.53 20.77 -16.13
N ALA A 380 -20.60 19.96 -16.10
CA ALA A 380 -20.49 18.64 -15.47
C ALA A 380 -19.64 17.71 -16.37
N SER A 381 -18.45 17.32 -15.92
CA SER A 381 -17.60 16.38 -16.64
C SER A 381 -18.31 15.02 -16.79
N THR A 382 -18.30 14.45 -17.99
CA THR A 382 -18.92 13.13 -18.30
C THR A 382 -18.31 11.96 -17.53
N PHE A 383 -17.15 12.17 -16.91
CA PHE A 383 -16.48 11.22 -16.06
C PHE A 383 -15.81 11.95 -14.89
N ALA A 384 -15.53 11.22 -13.83
CA ALA A 384 -14.71 11.66 -12.70
C ALA A 384 -13.70 10.56 -12.37
N PHE A 385 -12.60 10.96 -11.72
CA PHE A 385 -11.67 9.99 -11.16
C PHE A 385 -12.09 9.65 -9.75
N THR A 386 -12.45 8.38 -9.53
CA THR A 386 -12.83 7.86 -8.23
C THR A 386 -11.73 6.96 -7.69
N THR A 387 -11.80 6.69 -6.40
CA THR A 387 -10.92 5.77 -5.71
C THR A 387 -11.59 4.42 -5.63
N ALA A 388 -10.82 3.39 -5.95
CA ALA A 388 -11.14 2.01 -5.63
C ALA A 388 -10.10 1.46 -4.67
N ALA A 389 -10.52 0.52 -3.82
CA ALA A 389 -9.64 -0.15 -2.87
C ALA A 389 -9.66 -1.65 -3.12
N VAL A 390 -8.48 -2.26 -3.10
CA VAL A 390 -8.29 -3.71 -3.19
C VAL A 390 -7.58 -4.16 -1.91
N PRO A 391 -8.33 -4.57 -0.87
CA PRO A 391 -7.74 -5.22 0.30
C PRO A 391 -7.15 -6.56 -0.11
N VAL A 392 -5.83 -6.69 -0.10
CA VAL A 392 -5.15 -7.86 -0.67
C VAL A 392 -5.46 -9.12 0.15
N ASN A 393 -5.77 -8.99 1.43
CA ASN A 393 -6.23 -10.07 2.30
C ASN A 393 -7.60 -10.66 1.92
N GLU A 394 -8.41 -9.97 1.12
CA GLU A 394 -9.70 -10.48 0.63
C GLU A 394 -9.58 -11.25 -0.69
N ILE A 395 -8.40 -11.23 -1.31
CA ILE A 395 -8.12 -12.05 -2.49
C ILE A 395 -8.07 -13.53 -2.07
N PRO A 396 -8.80 -14.42 -2.75
CA PRO A 396 -8.90 -15.82 -2.38
C PRO A 396 -7.62 -16.58 -2.76
N PHE A 397 -6.57 -16.46 -1.95
CA PHE A 397 -5.31 -17.20 -2.11
C PHE A 397 -5.47 -18.69 -1.79
N ALA A 398 -4.71 -19.54 -2.48
CA ALA A 398 -4.48 -20.92 -2.03
C ALA A 398 -3.61 -20.94 -0.75
N GLU A 399 -3.61 -22.06 -0.02
CA GLU A 399 -3.09 -22.18 1.35
C GLU A 399 -1.69 -21.56 1.57
N HIS A 400 -0.76 -21.84 0.64
CA HIS A 400 0.64 -21.39 0.74
C HIS A 400 0.98 -20.19 -0.15
N GLU A 401 0.03 -19.71 -0.97
CA GLU A 401 0.28 -18.70 -2.00
C GLU A 401 0.57 -17.31 -1.39
N ALA A 402 -0.16 -16.91 -0.36
CA ALA A 402 0.09 -15.65 0.34
C ALA A 402 1.47 -15.64 1.02
N ALA A 403 1.85 -16.74 1.68
CA ALA A 403 3.15 -16.88 2.33
C ALA A 403 4.31 -16.93 1.32
N LYS A 404 4.05 -17.47 0.13
CA LYS A 404 4.99 -17.41 -0.99
C LYS A 404 5.18 -15.95 -1.42
N LEU A 405 4.10 -15.21 -1.64
CA LEU A 405 4.20 -13.82 -2.05
C LEU A 405 4.89 -12.95 -0.98
N ASP A 406 4.63 -13.16 0.31
CA ASP A 406 5.36 -12.50 1.42
C ASP A 406 6.89 -12.68 1.34
N ARG A 407 7.36 -13.82 0.83
CA ARG A 407 8.80 -14.11 0.71
C ARG A 407 9.42 -13.58 -0.57
N TYR A 408 8.64 -13.54 -1.66
CA TYR A 408 9.15 -13.18 -2.98
C TYR A 408 8.83 -11.74 -3.38
N LEU A 409 7.96 -11.03 -2.68
CA LEU A 409 7.63 -9.64 -2.96
C LEU A 409 8.77 -8.69 -2.51
N ASP A 410 9.85 -8.65 -3.29
CA ASP A 410 10.96 -7.71 -3.09
C ASP A 410 10.62 -6.28 -3.55
N ILE A 411 11.55 -5.33 -3.37
CA ILE A 411 11.37 -3.92 -3.74
C ILE A 411 11.07 -3.75 -5.24
N THR A 412 11.71 -4.54 -6.11
CA THR A 412 11.53 -4.45 -7.56
C THR A 412 10.19 -5.02 -8.00
N LYS A 413 9.80 -6.17 -7.44
CA LYS A 413 8.50 -6.82 -7.69
C LYS A 413 7.35 -5.98 -7.12
N SER A 414 7.53 -5.36 -5.95
CA SER A 414 6.53 -4.48 -5.32
C SER A 414 6.13 -3.28 -6.17
N ALA A 415 6.98 -2.85 -7.12
CA ALA A 415 6.65 -1.79 -8.06
C ALA A 415 5.39 -2.10 -8.88
N MET A 416 5.06 -3.39 -9.08
CA MET A 416 3.86 -3.80 -9.80
C MET A 416 2.55 -3.38 -9.12
N LEU A 417 2.57 -3.16 -7.80
CA LEU A 417 1.39 -2.73 -7.04
C LEU A 417 1.00 -1.26 -7.32
N PHE A 418 1.91 -0.49 -7.91
CA PHE A 418 1.70 0.92 -8.26
C PHE A 418 1.44 1.13 -9.76
N GLY A 419 1.54 0.07 -10.57
CA GLY A 419 1.42 0.14 -12.03
C GLY A 419 0.07 -0.36 -12.55
N SER A 420 -0.48 0.33 -13.55
CA SER A 420 -1.65 -0.16 -14.30
C SER A 420 -1.31 -1.30 -15.27
N ARG A 421 -0.04 -1.40 -15.68
CA ARG A 421 0.44 -2.34 -16.70
C ARG A 421 1.66 -3.08 -16.18
N VAL A 422 1.65 -4.40 -16.30
CA VAL A 422 2.73 -5.27 -15.82
C VAL A 422 3.11 -6.29 -16.88
N ILE A 423 4.41 -6.51 -17.09
CA ILE A 423 4.95 -7.63 -17.87
C ILE A 423 5.68 -8.55 -16.89
N LEU A 424 5.16 -9.75 -16.72
CA LEU A 424 5.79 -10.81 -15.94
C LEU A 424 6.65 -11.66 -16.89
N VAL A 425 7.91 -11.84 -16.51
CA VAL A 425 8.87 -12.67 -17.26
C VAL A 425 9.52 -13.72 -16.36
N GLU A 426 10.02 -14.81 -16.94
CA GLU A 426 10.65 -15.90 -16.17
C GLU A 426 11.97 -15.48 -15.51
N GLY A 427 12.82 -14.73 -16.21
CA GLY A 427 14.16 -14.39 -15.73
C GLY A 427 14.75 -13.09 -16.28
N LEU A 428 16.04 -12.91 -15.98
CA LEU A 428 16.81 -11.73 -16.36
C LEU A 428 16.99 -11.58 -17.87
N ALA A 429 17.06 -12.69 -18.62
CA ALA A 429 17.27 -12.66 -20.07
C ALA A 429 16.13 -11.94 -20.79
N GLU A 430 14.89 -12.33 -20.49
CA GLU A 430 13.68 -11.68 -20.98
C GLU A 430 13.60 -10.22 -20.49
N ALA A 431 13.90 -9.97 -19.21
CA ALA A 431 13.83 -8.63 -18.62
C ALA A 431 14.75 -7.62 -19.33
N LEU A 432 15.92 -8.07 -19.82
CA LEU A 432 16.85 -7.24 -20.60
C LEU A 432 16.44 -7.08 -22.06
N LEU A 433 15.92 -8.14 -22.68
CA LEU A 433 15.60 -8.15 -24.11
C LEU A 433 14.28 -7.44 -24.44
N ILE A 434 13.28 -7.53 -23.58
CA ILE A 434 11.95 -6.97 -23.84
C ILE A 434 11.97 -5.45 -24.08
N PRO A 435 12.70 -4.63 -23.31
CA PRO A 435 12.90 -3.22 -23.64
C PRO A 435 13.53 -2.97 -25.02
N ALA A 436 14.57 -3.73 -25.38
CA ALA A 436 15.25 -3.59 -26.66
C ALA A 436 14.31 -3.99 -27.83
N PHE A 437 13.57 -5.08 -27.69
CA PHE A 437 12.55 -5.49 -28.65
C PHE A 437 11.43 -4.47 -28.80
N ALA A 438 11.02 -3.82 -27.71
CA ALA A 438 9.99 -2.80 -27.77
C ALA A 438 10.43 -1.57 -28.56
N ASP A 439 11.70 -1.16 -28.46
CA ASP A 439 12.20 -0.06 -29.29
C ASP A 439 12.16 -0.42 -30.78
N LEU A 440 12.48 -1.65 -31.19
CA LEU A 440 12.37 -2.10 -32.58
C LEU A 440 10.91 -2.18 -33.06
N VAL A 441 10.08 -2.92 -32.31
CA VAL A 441 8.68 -3.18 -32.68
C VAL A 441 7.88 -1.89 -32.75
N LEU A 442 8.04 -1.01 -31.76
CA LEU A 442 7.28 0.25 -31.71
C LEU A 442 7.83 1.30 -32.68
N SER A 443 9.10 1.21 -33.11
CA SER A 443 9.64 2.10 -34.14
C SER A 443 9.14 1.81 -35.55
N SER A 444 8.63 0.59 -35.78
CA SER A 444 7.98 0.24 -37.06
C SER A 444 6.57 0.83 -37.23
N LEU A 445 6.00 1.46 -36.19
CA LEU A 445 4.66 2.04 -36.22
C LEU A 445 4.63 3.43 -36.89
N PRO A 446 3.46 3.88 -37.40
CA PRO A 446 3.30 5.24 -37.87
C PRO A 446 3.68 6.28 -36.80
N GLU A 447 4.30 7.39 -37.20
CA GLU A 447 4.88 8.41 -36.30
C GLU A 447 3.88 8.91 -35.23
N ALA A 448 2.60 9.06 -35.59
CA ALA A 448 1.53 9.50 -34.70
C ALA A 448 1.25 8.53 -33.54
N GLU A 449 1.34 7.21 -33.78
CA GLU A 449 1.11 6.17 -32.76
C GLU A 449 2.39 5.82 -32.00
N GLN A 450 3.54 5.87 -32.69
CA GLN A 450 4.85 5.51 -32.17
C GLN A 450 5.17 6.23 -30.85
N ARG A 451 5.01 7.57 -30.79
CA ARG A 451 5.36 8.35 -29.59
C ARG A 451 4.52 7.94 -28.38
N ARG A 452 3.21 7.72 -28.58
CA ARG A 452 2.29 7.31 -27.51
C ARG A 452 2.60 5.89 -27.06
N ALA A 453 2.75 4.95 -28.01
CA ALA A 453 3.01 3.55 -27.70
C ALA A 453 4.33 3.35 -26.93
N LYS A 454 5.39 4.07 -27.32
CA LYS A 454 6.68 4.09 -26.59
C LYS A 454 6.54 4.67 -25.19
N ALA A 455 5.78 5.76 -25.02
CA ALA A 455 5.53 6.34 -23.69
C ALA A 455 4.75 5.39 -22.78
N VAL A 456 3.71 4.72 -23.30
CA VAL A 456 2.94 3.71 -22.56
C VAL A 456 3.82 2.52 -22.16
N PHE A 457 4.66 2.04 -23.08
CA PHE A 457 5.57 0.94 -22.80
C PHE A 457 6.59 1.31 -21.71
N ARG A 458 7.20 2.50 -21.79
CA ARG A 458 8.15 2.97 -20.75
C ARG A 458 7.52 3.14 -19.37
N GLY A 459 6.21 3.39 -19.31
CA GLY A 459 5.45 3.41 -18.05
C GLY A 459 4.95 2.05 -17.57
N THR A 460 5.27 0.96 -18.29
CA THR A 460 4.89 -0.41 -17.92
C THR A 460 5.95 -1.03 -17.03
N CYS A 461 5.52 -1.70 -15.95
CA CYS A 461 6.42 -2.37 -15.02
C CYS A 461 6.83 -3.74 -15.58
N ILE A 462 8.13 -4.00 -15.70
CA ILE A 462 8.67 -5.31 -16.09
C ILE A 462 9.20 -5.99 -14.84
N VAL A 463 8.70 -7.19 -14.55
CA VAL A 463 9.00 -7.93 -13.33
C VAL A 463 9.49 -9.33 -13.67
N SER A 464 10.73 -9.63 -13.28
CA SER A 464 11.26 -10.99 -13.29
C SER A 464 10.70 -11.77 -12.09
N VAL A 465 10.09 -12.92 -12.36
CA VAL A 465 9.59 -13.84 -11.32
C VAL A 465 10.72 -14.73 -10.78
N ASP A 466 11.86 -14.78 -11.47
CA ASP A 466 13.03 -15.60 -11.15
C ASP A 466 12.67 -17.09 -10.96
N GLY A 467 11.78 -17.57 -11.83
CA GLY A 467 11.18 -18.89 -11.75
C GLY A 467 9.99 -19.04 -12.69
N VAL A 468 9.26 -20.15 -12.53
CA VAL A 468 8.19 -20.57 -13.44
C VAL A 468 6.78 -20.49 -12.84
N ASP A 469 6.67 -20.04 -11.60
CA ASP A 469 5.37 -19.93 -10.91
C ASP A 469 4.84 -18.49 -10.94
N PHE A 470 4.03 -18.21 -11.96
CA PHE A 470 3.35 -16.94 -12.15
C PHE A 470 2.04 -16.82 -11.36
N THR A 471 1.55 -17.92 -10.79
CA THR A 471 0.21 -18.02 -10.18
C THR A 471 -0.02 -16.98 -9.08
N PRO A 472 0.90 -16.80 -8.09
CA PRO A 472 0.70 -15.84 -7.00
C PRO A 472 0.59 -14.40 -7.51
N TYR A 473 1.43 -14.05 -8.49
CA TYR A 473 1.49 -12.71 -9.07
C TYR A 473 0.23 -12.40 -9.87
N LEU A 474 -0.20 -13.34 -10.72
CA LEU A 474 -1.43 -13.19 -11.49
C LEU A 474 -2.65 -13.09 -10.59
N ARG A 475 -2.69 -13.87 -9.51
CA ARG A 475 -3.82 -13.82 -8.57
C ARG A 475 -3.94 -12.45 -7.92
N VAL A 476 -2.83 -11.89 -7.42
CA VAL A 476 -2.85 -10.53 -6.84
C VAL A 476 -3.19 -9.46 -7.87
N LEU A 477 -2.63 -9.54 -9.07
CA LEU A 477 -2.78 -8.47 -10.05
C LEU A 477 -4.16 -8.44 -10.71
N LEU A 478 -4.78 -9.61 -10.95
CA LEU A 478 -5.93 -9.75 -11.85
C LEU A 478 -7.21 -10.26 -11.19
N VAL A 479 -7.17 -10.89 -10.01
CA VAL A 479 -8.41 -11.30 -9.32
C VAL A 479 -9.05 -10.08 -8.67
N GLU A 480 -10.35 -9.94 -8.88
CA GLU A 480 -11.12 -8.84 -8.32
C GLU A 480 -11.36 -9.01 -6.82
N ALA A 481 -11.09 -7.96 -6.05
CA ALA A 481 -11.63 -7.80 -4.70
C ALA A 481 -12.47 -6.51 -4.70
N GLY A 482 -13.74 -6.61 -4.29
CA GLY A 482 -14.68 -5.49 -4.36
C GLY A 482 -14.98 -5.01 -5.79
N GLY A 483 -14.87 -5.89 -6.80
CA GLY A 483 -15.11 -5.58 -8.22
C GLY A 483 -13.96 -4.82 -8.90
N VAL A 484 -12.77 -4.80 -8.29
CA VAL A 484 -11.62 -4.02 -8.77
C VAL A 484 -10.36 -4.88 -8.78
N ARG A 485 -9.53 -4.70 -9.81
CA ARG A 485 -8.21 -5.34 -9.98
C ARG A 485 -7.09 -4.33 -9.77
N ILE A 486 -5.94 -4.81 -9.28
CA ILE A 486 -4.73 -4.00 -9.12
C ILE A 486 -4.21 -3.54 -10.48
N ALA A 487 -3.90 -4.48 -11.39
CA ALA A 487 -3.47 -4.16 -12.74
C ALA A 487 -4.65 -4.14 -13.73
N ASP A 488 -4.58 -3.23 -14.70
CA ASP A 488 -5.54 -3.19 -15.81
C ASP A 488 -5.13 -4.14 -16.94
N ARG A 489 -3.82 -4.30 -17.16
CA ARG A 489 -3.26 -5.17 -18.20
C ARG A 489 -2.01 -5.89 -17.72
N VAL A 490 -1.99 -7.21 -17.88
CA VAL A 490 -0.83 -8.04 -17.55
C VAL A 490 -0.40 -8.87 -18.74
N VAL A 491 0.87 -8.79 -19.13
CA VAL A 491 1.49 -9.73 -20.06
C VAL A 491 2.28 -10.76 -19.27
N VAL A 492 2.19 -12.02 -19.66
CA VAL A 492 3.06 -13.10 -19.19
C VAL A 492 3.90 -13.60 -20.35
N ILE A 493 5.21 -13.62 -20.19
CA ILE A 493 6.15 -14.20 -21.16
C ILE A 493 6.77 -15.41 -20.52
N THR A 494 6.53 -16.57 -21.12
CA THR A 494 6.89 -17.86 -20.54
C THR A 494 7.27 -18.88 -21.61
N ASP A 495 8.11 -19.82 -21.22
CA ASP A 495 8.56 -20.93 -22.04
C ASP A 495 7.55 -22.09 -21.99
N GLN A 496 7.53 -22.91 -23.04
CA GLN A 496 6.61 -24.04 -23.17
C GLN A 496 6.96 -25.21 -22.22
N ASP A 497 8.25 -25.36 -21.87
CA ASP A 497 8.81 -26.44 -21.04
C ASP A 497 8.28 -27.86 -21.39
N PRO A 498 8.68 -28.44 -22.53
CA PRO A 498 8.09 -29.67 -23.08
C PRO A 498 8.38 -30.97 -22.30
N GLY A 499 9.06 -30.91 -21.15
CA GLY A 499 9.64 -32.08 -20.47
C GLY A 499 8.95 -32.58 -19.20
N LYS A 500 7.97 -31.86 -18.60
CA LYS A 500 7.37 -32.29 -17.32
C LYS A 500 6.13 -33.15 -17.52
N LYS A 501 6.10 -34.34 -16.89
CA LYS A 501 4.86 -35.13 -16.73
C LYS A 501 3.91 -34.33 -15.83
N ALA A 502 2.61 -34.30 -16.16
CA ALA A 502 1.58 -33.55 -15.45
C ALA A 502 1.41 -33.90 -13.94
N ALA A 503 2.13 -34.93 -13.44
CA ALA A 503 2.12 -35.38 -12.06
C ALA A 503 3.28 -34.83 -11.19
N GLU A 504 4.27 -34.15 -11.76
CA GLU A 504 5.46 -33.62 -11.03
C GLU A 504 5.39 -32.12 -10.74
N ILE A 505 4.21 -31.51 -10.87
CA ILE A 505 3.98 -30.12 -10.49
C ILE A 505 3.39 -30.13 -9.08
N ASP A 506 4.12 -29.50 -8.15
CA ASP A 506 3.84 -29.31 -6.72
C ASP A 506 2.37 -29.59 -6.30
N ASP A 507 2.25 -30.56 -5.41
CA ASP A 507 1.04 -31.00 -4.71
C ASP A 507 0.29 -29.82 -4.02
N ASP A 508 0.99 -28.71 -3.76
CA ASP A 508 0.45 -27.49 -3.15
C ASP A 508 -0.51 -26.69 -4.06
N SER A 509 -0.50 -26.91 -5.37
CA SER A 509 -1.31 -26.13 -6.33
C SER A 509 -2.71 -26.71 -6.60
N ARG A 510 -3.04 -27.87 -6.01
CA ARG A 510 -4.32 -28.60 -6.18
C ARG A 510 -5.31 -28.44 -5.02
N ALA A 511 -5.23 -27.37 -4.23
CA ALA A 511 -6.26 -27.11 -3.22
C ALA A 511 -7.56 -26.61 -3.86
N ALA A 512 -8.59 -27.45 -3.86
CA ALA A 512 -9.96 -27.07 -4.21
C ALA A 512 -10.45 -25.92 -3.31
N PRO A 513 -11.35 -25.03 -3.79
CA PRO A 513 -11.96 -24.01 -2.94
C PRO A 513 -12.72 -24.70 -1.81
N VAL A 514 -12.39 -24.36 -0.56
CA VAL A 514 -13.03 -24.92 0.64
C VAL A 514 -14.47 -24.40 0.70
N GLY A 515 -15.40 -25.26 0.26
CA GLY A 515 -16.82 -25.17 0.56
C GLY A 515 -17.18 -26.18 1.64
N GLU A 516 -17.85 -25.68 2.69
CA GLU A 516 -18.58 -26.40 3.73
C GLU A 516 -17.78 -27.12 4.84
N VAL A 517 -18.09 -26.71 6.08
CA VAL A 517 -17.71 -27.37 7.33
C VAL A 517 -18.58 -28.61 7.54
N PRO A 518 -17.98 -29.77 7.88
CA PRO A 518 -18.66 -30.65 8.82
C PRO A 518 -17.74 -31.07 9.99
N SER A 519 -18.14 -30.65 11.18
CA SER A 519 -18.40 -31.50 12.36
C SER A 519 -17.54 -32.75 12.64
N ALA A 520 -16.92 -32.70 13.83
CA ALA A 520 -16.69 -33.78 14.81
C ALA A 520 -15.48 -34.73 14.66
N ARG A 521 -14.72 -34.78 15.76
CA ARG A 521 -13.58 -35.65 16.10
C ARG A 521 -13.97 -37.14 16.21
N ALA A 522 -13.06 -38.06 15.82
CA ALA A 522 -12.49 -39.17 16.63
C ALA A 522 -11.37 -39.91 15.81
N PRO A 523 -10.58 -40.86 16.36
CA PRO A 523 -9.12 -40.73 16.44
C PRO A 523 -8.28 -41.69 15.57
N PHE A 524 -7.00 -41.33 15.49
CA PHE A 524 -5.82 -42.07 15.05
C PHE A 524 -5.86 -43.60 15.30
N GLU A 525 -5.59 -44.38 14.25
CA GLU A 525 -4.98 -45.72 14.35
C GLU A 525 -3.85 -45.84 13.33
N SER A 526 -2.70 -46.28 13.83
CA SER A 526 -1.47 -46.58 13.11
C SER A 526 -1.53 -47.98 12.51
N ALA A 527 -1.06 -48.16 11.27
CA ALA A 527 -0.55 -49.45 10.83
C ALA A 527 0.50 -49.28 9.74
N ALA A 528 1.74 -49.63 10.08
CA ALA A 528 2.81 -49.92 9.15
C ALA A 528 2.47 -51.18 8.35
N GLY A 529 2.85 -51.23 7.07
CA GLY A 529 2.59 -52.38 6.21
C GLY A 529 3.28 -52.27 4.85
N GLU A 530 4.55 -52.64 4.84
CA GLU A 530 5.27 -53.42 3.82
C GLU A 530 5.04 -53.16 2.32
N ALA A 531 6.14 -52.74 1.68
CA ALA A 531 6.35 -52.81 0.25
C ALA A 531 6.31 -54.26 -0.26
N GLN A 532 5.52 -54.51 -1.31
CA GLN A 532 5.66 -55.69 -2.14
C GLN A 532 5.71 -55.29 -3.61
N ASN A 533 6.88 -55.54 -4.20
CA ASN A 533 7.14 -55.59 -5.63
C ASN A 533 6.19 -56.60 -6.28
N ALA A 534 5.38 -56.14 -7.23
CA ALA A 534 4.71 -57.01 -8.18
C ALA A 534 5.11 -56.59 -9.60
N THR A 535 5.77 -57.54 -10.26
CA THR A 535 6.24 -57.58 -11.63
C THR A 535 5.15 -57.32 -12.67
N ASP A 536 5.49 -56.54 -13.69
CA ASP A 536 4.76 -56.39 -14.95
C ASP A 536 4.40 -57.72 -15.62
N PRO A 537 3.25 -57.79 -16.31
CA PRO A 537 3.10 -58.59 -17.51
C PRO A 537 3.04 -57.68 -18.74
N GLU A 538 3.96 -57.92 -19.67
CA GLU A 538 3.88 -57.43 -21.05
C GLU A 538 2.55 -57.84 -21.69
N ALA A 539 1.80 -56.86 -22.23
CA ALA A 539 0.74 -57.14 -23.20
C ALA A 539 0.51 -55.94 -24.14
N SER A 540 0.90 -56.16 -25.39
CA SER A 540 0.22 -55.79 -26.64
C SER A 540 -0.16 -54.31 -26.89
N GLY A 541 0.33 -53.83 -28.04
CA GLY A 541 0.08 -52.49 -28.56
C GLY A 541 -1.39 -52.17 -28.80
N ALA A 542 -1.76 -50.99 -28.32
CA ALA A 542 -2.75 -50.10 -28.89
C ALA A 542 -2.16 -48.69 -28.73
N GLU A 543 -2.04 -47.93 -29.83
CA GLU A 543 -1.69 -46.51 -29.79
C GLU A 543 -2.76 -45.76 -28.97
N GLY A 544 -2.51 -45.61 -27.67
CA GLY A 544 -3.25 -44.68 -26.83
C GLY A 544 -2.98 -43.24 -27.31
N PRO A 545 -3.92 -42.30 -27.11
CA PRO A 545 -3.71 -40.91 -27.47
C PRO A 545 -2.43 -40.43 -26.78
N ALA A 546 -1.56 -39.76 -27.54
CA ALA A 546 -0.29 -39.25 -27.06
C ALA A 546 -0.47 -38.57 -25.68
N PRO A 547 0.39 -38.86 -24.68
CA PRO A 547 0.24 -38.33 -23.34
C PRO A 547 0.15 -36.80 -23.43
N VAL A 548 -0.91 -36.22 -22.85
CA VAL A 548 -1.11 -34.77 -22.81
C VAL A 548 0.09 -34.15 -22.11
N ARG A 549 1.02 -33.60 -22.89
CA ARG A 549 2.20 -32.92 -22.37
C ARG A 549 1.74 -31.66 -21.68
N PHE A 550 2.22 -31.42 -20.47
CA PHE A 550 1.89 -30.22 -19.72
C PHE A 550 2.32 -28.99 -20.53
N ASN A 551 1.42 -28.02 -20.68
CA ASN A 551 1.68 -26.76 -21.34
C ASN A 551 1.36 -25.62 -20.37
N ARG A 552 2.39 -24.90 -19.94
CA ARG A 552 2.25 -23.87 -18.90
C ARG A 552 1.31 -22.74 -19.33
N ALA A 553 1.44 -22.24 -20.56
CA ALA A 553 0.60 -21.16 -21.06
C ALA A 553 -0.89 -21.55 -21.06
N SER A 554 -1.20 -22.78 -21.47
CA SER A 554 -2.57 -23.32 -21.45
C SER A 554 -3.09 -23.52 -20.02
N TRP A 555 -2.23 -23.99 -19.11
CA TRP A 555 -2.56 -24.16 -17.70
C TRP A 555 -2.86 -22.82 -17.01
N LEU A 556 -2.02 -21.80 -17.22
CA LEU A 556 -2.25 -20.45 -16.68
C LEU A 556 -3.54 -19.82 -17.22
N ARG A 557 -3.83 -19.99 -18.53
CA ARG A 557 -5.10 -19.56 -19.12
C ARG A 557 -6.30 -20.25 -18.45
N GLY A 558 -6.20 -21.55 -18.17
CA GLY A 558 -7.23 -22.31 -17.47
C GLY A 558 -7.54 -21.73 -16.08
N ASN A 559 -6.50 -21.42 -15.29
CA ASN A 559 -6.65 -20.82 -13.97
C ASN A 559 -7.30 -19.43 -14.04
N LEU A 560 -6.86 -18.57 -14.96
CA LEU A 560 -7.41 -17.22 -15.13
C LEU A 560 -8.91 -17.24 -15.49
N LEU A 561 -9.31 -18.19 -16.35
CA LEU A 561 -10.72 -18.40 -16.69
C LEU A 561 -11.52 -18.92 -15.49
N GLN A 562 -10.95 -19.82 -14.69
CA GLN A 562 -11.58 -20.31 -13.46
C GLN A 562 -11.80 -19.19 -12.44
N TRP A 563 -10.87 -18.24 -12.34
CA TRP A 563 -11.01 -17.05 -11.48
C TRP A 563 -11.86 -15.94 -12.09
N GLN A 564 -12.50 -16.19 -13.23
CA GLN A 564 -13.37 -15.24 -13.94
C GLN A 564 -12.65 -13.95 -14.38
N VAL A 565 -11.34 -14.03 -14.63
CA VAL A 565 -10.56 -12.88 -15.09
C VAL A 565 -10.94 -12.54 -16.54
N PRO A 566 -11.34 -11.29 -16.85
CA PRO A 566 -11.66 -10.86 -18.20
C PRO A 566 -10.48 -11.04 -19.18
N GLN A 567 -10.73 -11.61 -20.35
CA GLN A 567 -9.68 -11.96 -21.32
C GLN A 567 -8.94 -10.74 -21.88
N GLU A 568 -9.59 -9.57 -21.92
CA GLU A 568 -9.01 -8.31 -22.34
C GLU A 568 -7.99 -7.72 -21.34
N SER A 569 -7.87 -8.31 -20.15
CA SER A 569 -6.94 -7.85 -19.11
C SER A 569 -5.62 -8.62 -19.07
N PHE A 570 -5.48 -9.72 -19.82
CA PHE A 570 -4.24 -10.47 -19.85
C PHE A 570 -3.84 -10.96 -21.24
N HIS A 571 -2.53 -11.12 -21.45
CA HIS A 571 -1.98 -11.72 -22.65
C HIS A 571 -0.81 -12.65 -22.29
N ILE A 572 -0.87 -13.91 -22.71
CA ILE A 572 0.21 -14.88 -22.45
C ILE A 572 0.93 -15.17 -23.76
N ALA A 573 2.20 -14.79 -23.83
CA ALA A 573 3.13 -15.07 -24.92
C ALA A 573 3.99 -16.29 -24.54
N GLU A 574 3.92 -17.31 -25.38
CA GLU A 574 4.61 -18.59 -25.18
C GLU A 574 5.76 -18.72 -26.18
N SER A 575 6.97 -18.99 -25.68
CA SER A 575 8.14 -19.34 -26.49
C SER A 575 8.29 -20.86 -26.62
N LYS A 576 8.53 -21.37 -27.83
CA LYS A 576 8.56 -22.81 -28.12
C LYS A 576 9.95 -23.28 -28.62
N PRO A 577 10.69 -24.11 -27.88
CA PRO A 577 10.41 -24.56 -26.51
C PRO A 577 10.83 -23.54 -25.43
N THR A 578 11.85 -22.72 -25.70
CA THR A 578 12.35 -21.64 -24.83
C THR A 578 12.60 -20.38 -25.64
N LEU A 579 12.93 -19.26 -24.99
CA LEU A 579 13.23 -17.99 -25.65
C LEU A 579 14.34 -18.11 -26.70
N GLU A 580 15.46 -18.79 -26.42
CA GLU A 580 16.64 -18.74 -27.28
C GLU A 580 16.40 -19.35 -28.68
N PRO A 581 15.83 -20.57 -28.81
CA PRO A 581 15.41 -21.11 -30.11
C PRO A 581 14.48 -20.17 -30.88
N GLU A 582 13.53 -19.51 -30.20
CA GLU A 582 12.61 -18.58 -30.86
C GLU A 582 13.32 -17.37 -31.49
N LEU A 583 14.42 -16.90 -30.91
CA LEU A 583 15.21 -15.81 -31.49
C LEU A 583 15.84 -16.19 -32.84
N MET A 584 16.14 -17.48 -33.06
CA MET A 584 16.78 -17.98 -34.28
C MET A 584 15.78 -18.29 -35.41
N ARG A 585 14.48 -18.43 -35.10
CA ARG A 585 13.46 -18.80 -36.09
C ARG A 585 13.27 -17.79 -37.23
N PRO A 586 13.29 -16.46 -37.00
CA PRO A 586 13.24 -15.50 -38.11
C PRO A 586 14.50 -15.60 -38.98
N ASP A 587 14.30 -15.74 -40.30
CA ASP A 587 15.40 -16.03 -41.25
C ASP A 587 16.52 -14.97 -41.27
N GLY A 588 16.22 -13.72 -40.89
CA GLY A 588 17.21 -12.63 -40.86
C GLY A 588 18.10 -12.58 -39.61
N ASN A 589 17.80 -13.35 -38.56
CA ASN A 589 18.47 -13.18 -37.26
C ASN A 589 19.80 -13.95 -37.14
N GLN A 590 20.06 -14.93 -38.02
CA GLN A 590 21.16 -15.88 -37.85
C GLN A 590 22.53 -15.18 -37.81
N GLU A 591 22.79 -14.26 -38.75
CA GLU A 591 24.08 -13.57 -38.87
C GLU A 591 24.32 -12.67 -37.65
N PHE A 592 23.30 -11.93 -37.23
CA PHE A 592 23.33 -11.07 -36.05
C PHE A 592 23.59 -11.86 -34.75
N LEU A 593 22.94 -13.01 -34.59
CA LEU A 593 23.12 -13.89 -33.42
C LEU A 593 24.48 -14.60 -33.42
N ALA A 594 25.02 -14.92 -34.60
CA ALA A 594 26.35 -15.52 -34.76
C ALA A 594 27.44 -14.55 -34.31
N ASP A 595 27.34 -13.29 -34.72
CA ASP A 595 28.28 -12.23 -34.34
C ASP A 595 28.40 -12.08 -32.82
N ILE A 596 27.28 -12.11 -32.10
CA ILE A 596 27.25 -12.04 -30.63
C ILE A 596 27.89 -13.30 -30.03
N PHE A 597 27.62 -14.47 -30.60
CA PHE A 597 28.23 -15.71 -30.15
C PHE A 597 29.76 -15.67 -30.31
N PHE A 598 30.26 -15.20 -31.45
CA PHE A 598 31.71 -15.11 -31.71
C PHE A 598 32.41 -14.07 -30.85
N ASP A 599 31.74 -12.97 -30.50
CA ASP A 599 32.28 -11.99 -29.55
C ASP A 599 32.41 -12.61 -28.14
N LEU A 600 31.39 -13.33 -27.68
CA LEU A 600 31.40 -13.97 -26.35
C LEU A 600 32.33 -15.19 -26.26
N ARG A 601 32.49 -15.93 -27.36
CA ARG A 601 33.24 -17.19 -27.41
C ARG A 601 34.10 -17.27 -28.69
N PRO A 602 35.14 -16.44 -28.84
CA PRO A 602 35.94 -16.35 -30.06
C PRO A 602 36.66 -17.64 -30.43
N LYS A 603 36.95 -18.50 -29.46
CA LYS A 603 37.64 -19.80 -29.65
C LYS A 603 36.70 -20.98 -29.90
N SER A 604 35.38 -20.76 -29.92
CA SER A 604 34.35 -21.83 -29.95
C SER A 604 33.57 -21.88 -31.26
N GLN A 605 34.12 -21.33 -32.35
CA GLN A 605 33.43 -21.23 -33.65
C GLN A 605 32.93 -22.57 -34.19
N HIS A 606 33.65 -23.67 -33.92
CA HIS A 606 33.25 -25.02 -34.36
C HIS A 606 31.89 -25.47 -33.81
N HIS A 607 31.47 -24.96 -32.64
CA HIS A 607 30.16 -25.28 -32.09
C HIS A 607 29.01 -24.60 -32.83
N TRP A 608 29.27 -23.53 -33.57
CA TRP A 608 28.28 -22.86 -34.43
C TRP A 608 28.01 -23.63 -35.73
N MET A 609 28.88 -24.58 -36.11
CA MET A 609 28.74 -25.34 -37.36
C MET A 609 27.39 -26.07 -37.45
N ALA A 610 26.91 -26.63 -36.33
CA ALA A 610 25.61 -27.29 -36.29
C ALA A 610 24.43 -26.35 -36.62
N VAL A 611 24.57 -25.05 -36.29
CA VAL A 611 23.56 -24.02 -36.64
C VAL A 611 23.67 -23.66 -38.13
N THR A 612 24.88 -23.56 -38.67
CA THR A 612 25.11 -23.25 -40.08
C THR A 612 24.71 -24.39 -41.02
N GLU A 613 24.90 -25.64 -40.59
CA GLU A 613 24.62 -26.85 -41.38
C GLU A 613 23.13 -27.25 -41.38
N ALA A 614 22.34 -26.73 -40.44
CA ALA A 614 20.92 -27.02 -40.33
C ALA A 614 20.13 -26.43 -41.51
N THR A 615 19.23 -27.25 -42.08
CA THR A 615 18.53 -26.93 -43.33
C THR A 615 17.16 -26.29 -43.11
N THR A 616 16.52 -26.58 -41.98
CA THR A 616 15.21 -26.04 -41.62
C THR A 616 15.32 -25.03 -40.48
N ALA A 617 14.36 -24.11 -40.38
CA ALA A 617 14.33 -23.10 -39.31
C ALA A 617 14.22 -23.74 -37.91
N ASP A 618 13.50 -24.86 -37.79
CA ASP A 618 13.36 -25.59 -36.52
C ASP A 618 14.67 -26.32 -36.15
N GLU A 619 15.34 -26.97 -37.10
CA GLU A 619 16.67 -27.57 -36.86
C GLU A 619 17.69 -26.52 -36.42
N ARG A 620 17.68 -25.33 -37.05
CA ARG A 620 18.56 -24.21 -36.66
C ARG A 620 18.25 -23.73 -35.25
N ALA A 621 16.97 -23.57 -34.92
CA ALA A 621 16.51 -23.14 -33.61
C ALA A 621 16.89 -24.14 -32.50
N ASP A 622 16.74 -25.45 -32.76
CA ASP A 622 17.14 -26.51 -31.84
C ASP A 622 18.67 -26.56 -31.65
N ALA A 623 19.43 -26.45 -32.74
CA ALA A 623 20.90 -26.40 -32.69
C ALA A 623 21.39 -25.18 -31.90
N PHE A 624 20.75 -24.02 -32.09
CA PHE A 624 21.06 -22.81 -31.33
C PHE A 624 20.70 -22.96 -29.84
N GLY A 625 19.52 -23.51 -29.53
CA GLY A 625 19.11 -23.80 -28.16
C GLY A 625 20.07 -24.74 -27.42
N ALA A 626 20.64 -25.73 -28.11
CA ALA A 626 21.61 -26.66 -27.53
C ALA A 626 22.89 -25.98 -27.02
N LEU A 627 23.25 -24.81 -27.55
CA LEU A 627 24.41 -24.02 -27.08
C LEU A 627 24.24 -23.51 -25.64
N PHE A 628 22.98 -23.37 -25.18
CA PHE A 628 22.62 -22.91 -23.83
C PHE A 628 22.37 -24.06 -22.86
N ALA A 629 22.24 -25.30 -23.35
CA ALA A 629 21.97 -26.47 -22.51
C ALA A 629 23.20 -26.85 -21.65
N LYS A 630 22.95 -27.24 -20.39
CA LYS A 630 24.00 -27.75 -19.51
C LYS A 630 24.44 -29.14 -19.98
N GLY A 631 25.74 -29.34 -20.21
CA GLY A 631 26.32 -30.63 -20.62
C GLY A 631 26.94 -30.66 -22.02
N THR A 632 26.77 -29.60 -22.83
CA THR A 632 27.32 -29.50 -24.20
C THR A 632 28.76 -28.97 -24.28
N GLY A 633 29.43 -28.81 -23.15
CA GLY A 633 30.82 -28.31 -23.06
C GLY A 633 30.98 -26.78 -23.13
N ILE A 634 30.00 -26.05 -23.68
CA ILE A 634 30.00 -24.58 -23.78
C ILE A 634 29.24 -23.93 -22.62
N GLY A 635 27.99 -24.37 -22.39
CA GLY A 635 27.09 -23.84 -21.36
C GLY A 635 27.00 -22.31 -21.35
N LEU A 636 26.51 -21.71 -22.44
CA LEU A 636 26.41 -20.25 -22.55
C LEU A 636 25.53 -19.67 -21.41
N PRO A 637 26.03 -18.66 -20.66
CA PRO A 637 25.21 -17.96 -19.69
C PRO A 637 24.11 -17.18 -20.42
N LYS A 638 22.84 -17.57 -20.21
CA LYS A 638 21.66 -16.92 -20.82
C LYS A 638 21.66 -15.40 -20.60
N GLY A 639 21.98 -14.96 -19.37
CA GLY A 639 22.03 -13.55 -19.00
C GLY A 639 23.08 -12.74 -19.77
N ASP A 640 24.30 -13.26 -19.91
CA ASP A 640 25.39 -12.57 -20.63
C ASP A 640 25.07 -12.45 -22.12
N TYR A 641 24.52 -13.52 -22.71
CA TYR A 641 24.11 -13.51 -24.11
C TYR A 641 22.96 -12.51 -24.34
N ALA A 642 21.95 -12.50 -23.47
CA ALA A 642 20.85 -11.56 -23.53
C ALA A 642 21.31 -10.10 -23.36
N TYR A 643 22.27 -9.84 -22.47
CA TYR A 643 22.86 -8.51 -22.30
C TYR A 643 23.56 -8.03 -23.58
N ARG A 644 24.43 -8.86 -24.17
CA ARG A 644 25.14 -8.50 -25.42
C ARG A 644 24.19 -8.32 -26.59
N LEU A 645 23.17 -9.16 -26.68
CA LEU A 645 22.12 -9.02 -27.68
C LEU A 645 21.39 -7.69 -27.50
N ALA A 646 20.94 -7.36 -26.28
CA ALA A 646 20.28 -6.08 -26.00
C ALA A 646 21.19 -4.87 -26.32
N GLU A 647 22.47 -4.92 -25.95
CA GLU A 647 23.46 -3.87 -26.24
C GLU A 647 23.57 -3.62 -27.76
N ARG A 648 23.68 -4.70 -28.55
CA ARG A 648 23.85 -4.59 -30.00
C ARG A 648 22.56 -4.14 -30.70
N LEU A 649 21.40 -4.60 -30.24
CA LEU A 649 20.09 -4.16 -30.77
C LEU A 649 19.87 -2.65 -30.60
N VAL A 650 20.43 -2.04 -29.56
CA VAL A 650 20.35 -0.58 -29.37
C VAL A 650 21.22 0.17 -30.37
N GLN A 651 22.36 -0.41 -30.78
CA GLN A 651 23.32 0.21 -31.70
C GLN A 651 22.98 -0.02 -33.19
N GLU A 652 22.49 -1.23 -33.53
CA GLU A 652 22.30 -1.71 -34.91
C GLU A 652 20.85 -2.16 -35.13
N GLN A 653 19.91 -1.20 -35.11
CA GLN A 653 18.45 -1.47 -35.12
C GLN A 653 17.88 -2.09 -36.41
N GLY A 654 18.70 -2.29 -37.46
CA GLY A 654 18.21 -2.57 -38.82
C GLY A 654 18.11 -4.05 -39.22
N GLU A 655 18.81 -4.96 -38.54
CA GLU A 655 19.03 -6.33 -39.05
C GLU A 655 18.27 -7.41 -38.27
N PHE A 656 17.67 -7.07 -37.13
CA PHE A 656 17.03 -8.05 -36.24
C PHE A 656 15.50 -8.01 -36.30
N THR A 657 14.89 -9.17 -36.51
CA THR A 657 13.44 -9.37 -36.50
C THR A 657 12.98 -9.98 -35.17
N VAL A 658 12.13 -9.26 -34.42
CA VAL A 658 11.58 -9.75 -33.15
C VAL A 658 10.55 -10.88 -33.40
N PRO A 659 10.59 -11.99 -32.64
CA PRO A 659 9.60 -13.06 -32.72
C PRO A 659 8.15 -12.56 -32.61
N ALA A 660 7.26 -13.15 -33.41
CA ALA A 660 5.90 -12.63 -33.62
C ALA A 660 5.06 -12.59 -32.33
N HIS A 661 5.17 -13.58 -31.45
CA HIS A 661 4.45 -13.61 -30.17
C HIS A 661 4.90 -12.51 -29.22
N LEU A 662 6.22 -12.23 -29.15
CA LEU A 662 6.77 -11.14 -28.35
C LEU A 662 6.37 -9.78 -28.91
N ALA A 663 6.44 -9.62 -30.24
CA ALA A 663 6.01 -8.39 -30.90
C ALA A 663 4.50 -8.12 -30.70
N ALA A 664 3.67 -9.17 -30.72
CA ALA A 664 2.24 -9.07 -30.41
C ALA A 664 2.00 -8.65 -28.95
N ALA A 665 2.72 -9.26 -28.00
CA ALA A 665 2.63 -8.91 -26.58
C ALA A 665 3.01 -7.46 -26.31
N ILE A 666 4.09 -6.97 -26.91
CA ILE A 666 4.55 -5.57 -26.82
C ILE A 666 3.49 -4.62 -27.39
N ARG A 667 2.96 -4.88 -28.59
CA ARG A 667 1.90 -4.04 -29.19
C ARG A 667 0.66 -3.99 -28.30
N TRP A 668 0.25 -5.13 -27.76
CA TRP A 668 -0.93 -5.25 -26.92
C TRP A 668 -0.81 -4.45 -25.62
N ILE A 669 0.31 -4.58 -24.90
CA ILE A 669 0.51 -3.85 -23.63
C ILE A 669 0.67 -2.34 -23.85
N SER A 670 1.27 -1.95 -24.98
CA SER A 670 1.38 -0.56 -25.43
C SER A 670 0.06 0.05 -25.91
N GLY A 671 -1.00 -0.75 -26.05
CA GLY A 671 -2.31 -0.28 -26.50
C GLY A 671 -2.42 -0.03 -28.00
N VAL A 672 -1.56 -0.66 -28.80
CA VAL A 672 -1.56 -0.57 -30.26
C VAL A 672 -2.52 -1.63 -30.81
N GLY A 673 -3.53 -1.21 -31.59
CA GLY A 673 -4.47 -2.12 -32.26
C GLY A 673 -5.65 -2.65 -31.43
N GLY A 674 -5.86 -2.16 -30.19
CA GLY A 674 -7.03 -2.49 -29.38
C GLY A 674 -7.89 -1.24 -29.08
N THR A 675 -9.22 -1.39 -29.04
CA THR A 675 -10.14 -0.36 -28.56
C THR A 675 -9.66 0.15 -27.20
N THR A 676 -9.38 1.44 -27.11
CA THR A 676 -9.13 2.15 -25.86
C THR A 676 -10.34 1.97 -24.96
N ALA A 677 -10.21 1.18 -23.89
CA ALA A 677 -11.15 1.17 -22.77
C ALA A 677 -10.89 2.40 -21.89
#